data_AF-A0A2V8HH02-F1
#
_entry.id   AF-A0A2V8HH02-F1
#
_cell.length_a   1.000
_cell.length_b   1.000
_cell.length_c   1.000
_cell.angle_alpha   90.00
_cell.angle_beta   90.00
_cell.angle_gamma   90.00
#
_symmetry.space_group_name_H-M   'P 1'
#
loop_
_entity.id
_entity.type
_entity.pdbx_description
1 polymer ?
#
loop_
_entity_poly.entity_id
_entity_poly.type
_entity_poly.pdbx_seq_one_letter_code
_entity_poly.pdbx_strand_id
1 'polypeptide(L)'
;MLYAVPFLGGIYTAWAGTGMTSLILRALVASICLLPPTLLMGGTLPVVARGVEATPNGVSWLGFFYGGNLVGAVAGSLLAGFYLLRLYDMPTATFAAVALNVTVALIALFVAGRIEHQPAPIAAVPASRGGNGIVYVAIALSGMTALGAEVIWTRLLSLLFGATTYTFSLILAVFLAGLGIGSSIGSAIARRWPHSRLPLGLCQLLLCAAIAWAAHTGMESMPYWPINPSIGKSAVYMFDLDLLRAFWVVLPASILWGASFPLAIGAAAREGEDAGRLVGGIYAANTVGAIIGALVTSLVLVAAVGSQKGQQVLIAVSAVSALLMLTTAYKRGAMPFIATILAGAAAGLLIRTVPPLPGILVAYGRYTATWVGINEIIYSGEGVTASVAVSRTPAGVLNYHNAGKVQASSEPQDMRLQRMLGHLTTLVPDTPQKVVVIGCGAGVTAGAVSVDPAVKSETIAEIEPLVPRVVSQYFSDYNFNVVNNPKVTVHLDDARHYLLTTKEKFDAITSDPLDPWVRGAATLYTREFFEVAKSHLNPGGVVTLFVQLYESNDAAVKSEVATFLDAFPGGMVFANTSNGLGYDLVLLGQVDPKPIDIDRVEARLRDKANAPIANSLAQIGIHSAVDLFGNYAGHVADMQGWLKGAQLNHDSNLRLQFLAGLGLNLYQSDAIYRNMIKESRYPEGLFTGSPATLAALRSAVNQTLGR
;
A
#
# COMPACT_ATOMS: atom_id res chain seq x y z
N MET A 1 -13.87 -20.61 0.60
CA MET A 1 -13.42 -19.21 0.48
C MET A 1 -13.69 -18.68 -0.93
N LEU A 2 -12.92 -19.07 -1.96
CA LEU A 2 -13.06 -18.59 -3.34
C LEU A 2 -14.51 -18.48 -3.85
N TYR A 3 -15.33 -19.51 -3.64
CA TYR A 3 -16.73 -19.52 -4.07
C TYR A 3 -17.69 -18.71 -3.19
N ALA A 4 -17.32 -18.44 -1.94
CA ALA A 4 -18.16 -17.75 -0.96
C ALA A 4 -17.89 -16.24 -0.90
N VAL A 5 -16.69 -15.79 -1.30
CA VAL A 5 -16.29 -14.37 -1.25
C VAL A 5 -17.24 -13.44 -2.01
N PRO A 6 -17.74 -13.77 -3.22
CA PRO A 6 -18.71 -12.91 -3.91
C PRO A 6 -20.00 -12.70 -3.11
N PHE A 7 -20.51 -13.77 -2.48
CA PHE A 7 -21.71 -13.71 -1.64
C PHE A 7 -21.47 -12.92 -0.34
N LEU A 8 -20.32 -13.14 0.30
CA LEU A 8 -19.91 -12.39 1.48
C LEU A 8 -19.72 -10.90 1.17
N GLY A 9 -19.19 -10.57 -0.01
CA GLY A 9 -19.08 -9.20 -0.52
C GLY A 9 -20.44 -8.53 -0.73
N GLY A 10 -21.41 -9.26 -1.29
CA GLY A 10 -22.79 -8.78 -1.43
C GLY A 10 -23.49 -8.55 -0.08
N ILE A 11 -23.32 -9.45 0.88
CA ILE A 11 -23.84 -9.27 2.24
C ILE A 11 -23.13 -8.09 2.91
N TYR A 12 -21.82 -7.99 2.79
CA TYR A 12 -21.06 -6.89 3.36
C TYR A 12 -21.57 -5.53 2.83
N THR A 13 -21.64 -5.37 1.51
CA THR A 13 -22.06 -4.11 0.86
C THR A 13 -23.52 -3.73 1.16
N ALA A 14 -24.40 -4.71 1.40
CA ALA A 14 -25.79 -4.44 1.77
C ALA A 14 -25.95 -3.84 3.19
N TRP A 15 -25.00 -4.10 4.09
CA TRP A 15 -25.06 -3.68 5.49
C TRP A 15 -23.98 -2.65 5.87
N ALA A 16 -22.92 -2.54 5.07
CA ALA A 16 -21.83 -1.63 5.31
C ALA A 16 -22.26 -0.18 5.04
N GLY A 17 -22.10 0.67 6.05
CA GLY A 17 -22.14 2.13 5.91
C GLY A 17 -20.73 2.72 5.86
N THR A 18 -20.59 4.00 6.20
CA THR A 18 -19.31 4.70 6.31
C THR A 18 -18.85 4.82 7.77
N GLY A 19 -17.56 5.07 8.00
CA GLY A 19 -17.00 5.34 9.33
C GLY A 19 -16.62 4.10 10.16
N MET A 20 -16.51 4.27 11.49
CA MET A 20 -15.94 3.26 12.40
C MET A 20 -16.72 1.94 12.44
N THR A 21 -18.05 1.99 12.33
CA THR A 21 -18.91 0.79 12.27
C THR A 21 -18.58 -0.05 11.05
N SER A 22 -18.33 0.59 9.91
CA SER A 22 -17.87 -0.04 8.67
C SER A 22 -16.51 -0.71 8.86
N LEU A 23 -15.55 -0.01 9.47
CA LEU A 23 -14.22 -0.56 9.76
C LEU A 23 -14.30 -1.83 10.62
N ILE A 24 -15.12 -1.82 11.68
CA ILE A 24 -15.34 -2.97 12.56
C ILE A 24 -15.98 -4.13 11.78
N LEU A 25 -16.99 -3.84 10.95
CA LEU A 25 -17.63 -4.86 10.12
C LEU A 25 -16.63 -5.49 9.13
N ARG A 26 -15.79 -4.68 8.46
CA ARG A 26 -14.70 -5.17 7.59
C ARG A 26 -13.76 -6.08 8.35
N ALA A 27 -13.32 -5.66 9.55
CA ALA A 27 -12.43 -6.45 10.39
C ALA A 27 -13.07 -7.79 10.80
N LEU A 28 -14.36 -7.80 11.14
CA LEU A 28 -15.10 -9.03 11.46
C LEU A 28 -15.22 -9.96 10.27
N VAL A 29 -15.63 -9.45 9.10
CA VAL A 29 -15.76 -10.27 7.87
C VAL A 29 -14.41 -10.83 7.45
N ALA A 30 -13.36 -10.01 7.45
CA ALA A 30 -11.99 -10.46 7.18
C ALA A 30 -11.53 -11.51 8.19
N SER A 31 -11.84 -11.35 9.48
CA SER A 31 -11.52 -12.33 10.52
C SER A 31 -12.24 -13.65 10.30
N ILE A 32 -13.54 -13.64 10.00
CA ILE A 32 -14.29 -14.87 9.68
C ILE A 32 -13.68 -15.57 8.45
N CYS A 33 -13.19 -14.80 7.49
CA CYS A 33 -12.59 -15.35 6.28
C CYS A 33 -11.22 -15.98 6.52
N LEU A 34 -10.37 -15.31 7.31
CA LEU A 34 -8.96 -15.67 7.46
C LEU A 34 -8.69 -16.54 8.70
N LEU A 35 -9.53 -16.49 9.74
CA LEU A 35 -9.31 -17.27 10.98
C LEU A 35 -9.27 -18.78 10.74
N PRO A 36 -10.19 -19.42 9.99
CA PRO A 36 -10.14 -20.87 9.82
C PRO A 36 -8.82 -21.39 9.22
N PRO A 37 -8.33 -20.90 8.06
CA PRO A 37 -7.05 -21.37 7.52
C PRO A 37 -5.86 -20.99 8.42
N THR A 38 -5.85 -19.79 9.03
CA THR A 38 -4.74 -19.36 9.89
C THR A 38 -4.67 -20.12 11.22
N LEU A 39 -5.80 -20.52 11.79
CA LEU A 39 -5.85 -21.40 12.97
C LEU A 39 -5.29 -22.79 12.65
N LEU A 40 -5.66 -23.35 11.49
CA LEU A 40 -5.13 -24.64 11.05
C LEU A 40 -3.61 -24.57 10.81
N MET A 41 -3.13 -23.51 10.16
CA MET A 41 -1.70 -23.26 9.98
C MET A 41 -0.96 -23.17 11.31
N GLY A 42 -1.50 -22.42 12.28
CA GLY A 42 -0.91 -22.27 13.61
C GLY A 42 -0.91 -23.55 14.46
N GLY A 43 -1.81 -24.48 14.18
CA GLY A 43 -1.90 -25.78 14.87
C GLY A 43 -0.85 -26.81 14.45
N THR A 44 -0.19 -26.62 13.29
CA THR A 44 0.75 -27.60 12.73
C THR A 44 1.97 -27.83 13.61
N LEU A 45 2.62 -26.76 14.08
CA LEU A 45 3.85 -26.86 14.89
C LEU A 45 3.59 -27.53 16.26
N PRO A 46 2.55 -27.18 17.04
CA PRO A 46 2.21 -27.89 18.28
C PRO A 46 1.93 -29.39 18.09
N VAL A 47 1.30 -29.78 16.97
CA VAL A 47 1.02 -31.18 16.66
C VAL A 47 2.31 -31.95 16.37
N VAL A 48 3.18 -31.40 15.51
CA VAL A 48 4.50 -32.00 15.22
C VAL A 48 5.36 -32.06 16.49
N ALA A 49 5.25 -31.05 17.36
CA ALA A 49 6.02 -30.99 18.59
C ALA A 49 5.73 -32.13 19.58
N ARG A 50 4.53 -32.71 19.55
CA ARG A 50 4.20 -33.88 20.40
C ARG A 50 4.96 -35.14 20.04
N GLY A 51 5.48 -35.22 18.80
CA GLY A 51 6.35 -36.32 18.38
C GLY A 51 7.80 -36.19 18.88
N VAL A 52 8.11 -35.16 19.67
CA VAL A 52 9.45 -34.84 20.16
C VAL A 52 9.42 -34.70 21.69
N GLU A 53 10.42 -35.26 22.38
CA GLU A 53 10.53 -35.12 23.83
C GLU A 53 10.76 -33.66 24.27
N ALA A 54 10.21 -33.26 25.42
CA ALA A 54 10.43 -31.94 26.03
C ALA A 54 11.81 -31.79 26.71
N THR A 55 12.86 -32.36 26.13
CA THR A 55 14.25 -32.28 26.62
C THR A 55 15.03 -31.22 25.84
N PRO A 56 16.18 -30.70 26.34
CA PRO A 56 17.01 -29.75 25.58
C PRO A 56 17.42 -30.26 24.17
N ASN A 57 17.58 -31.58 24.00
CA ASN A 57 17.81 -32.22 22.71
C ASN A 57 16.56 -32.21 21.83
N GLY A 58 15.38 -32.50 22.40
CA GLY A 58 14.12 -32.41 21.67
C GLY A 58 13.71 -30.97 21.30
N VAL A 59 13.94 -30.00 22.18
CA VAL A 59 13.76 -28.55 21.91
C VAL A 59 14.55 -28.10 20.67
N SER A 60 15.68 -28.75 20.41
CA SER A 60 16.48 -28.44 19.23
C SER A 60 15.90 -28.91 17.90
N TRP A 61 15.18 -30.03 17.91
CA TRP A 61 14.41 -30.51 16.76
C TRP A 61 13.18 -29.63 16.50
N LEU A 62 12.54 -29.12 17.56
CA LEU A 62 11.43 -28.17 17.46
C LEU A 62 11.84 -26.89 16.73
N GLY A 63 13.02 -26.37 17.05
CA GLY A 63 13.60 -25.22 16.36
C GLY A 63 13.94 -25.46 14.89
N PHE A 64 14.39 -26.66 14.55
CA PHE A 64 14.62 -27.09 13.17
C PHE A 64 13.29 -27.17 12.39
N PHE A 65 12.23 -27.74 12.97
CA PHE A 65 10.91 -27.77 12.35
C PHE A 65 10.33 -26.38 12.16
N TYR A 66 10.48 -25.49 13.14
CA TYR A 66 10.07 -24.10 13.02
C TYR A 66 10.87 -23.35 11.95
N GLY A 67 12.19 -23.56 11.89
CA GLY A 67 13.06 -23.02 10.84
C GLY A 67 12.67 -23.52 9.44
N GLY A 68 12.39 -24.82 9.29
CA GLY A 68 11.93 -25.41 8.03
C GLY A 68 10.57 -24.84 7.57
N ASN A 69 9.63 -24.65 8.50
CA ASN A 69 8.36 -23.98 8.21
C ASN A 69 8.58 -22.55 7.70
N LEU A 70 9.50 -21.79 8.30
CA LEU A 70 9.84 -20.44 7.86
C LEU A 70 10.53 -20.42 6.48
N VAL A 71 11.38 -21.39 6.17
CA VAL A 71 11.94 -21.54 4.80
C VAL A 71 10.83 -21.77 3.79
N GLY A 72 9.87 -22.64 4.10
CA GLY A 72 8.67 -22.83 3.28
C GLY A 72 7.85 -21.55 3.11
N ALA A 73 7.71 -20.75 4.18
CA ALA A 73 7.02 -19.46 4.14
C ALA A 73 7.75 -18.42 3.25
N VAL A 74 9.08 -18.35 3.32
CA VAL A 74 9.90 -17.50 2.43
C VAL A 74 9.75 -17.92 0.97
N ALA A 75 9.86 -19.22 0.68
CA ALA A 75 9.69 -19.73 -0.68
C ALA A 75 8.28 -19.45 -1.21
N GLY A 76 7.26 -19.65 -0.37
CA GLY A 76 5.86 -19.37 -0.70
C GLY A 76 5.58 -17.89 -0.96
N SER A 77 6.13 -16.99 -0.13
CA SER A 77 5.93 -15.54 -0.30
C SER A 77 6.59 -15.01 -1.57
N LEU A 78 7.81 -15.47 -1.88
CA LEU A 78 8.52 -15.12 -3.11
C LEU A 78 7.83 -15.71 -4.35
N LEU A 79 7.46 -16.99 -4.31
CA LEU A 79 6.75 -17.64 -5.42
C LEU A 79 5.40 -16.98 -5.70
N ALA A 80 4.63 -16.64 -4.66
CA ALA A 80 3.36 -15.95 -4.81
C ALA A 80 3.55 -14.53 -5.36
N GLY A 81 4.41 -13.72 -4.72
CA GLY A 81 4.59 -12.30 -5.03
C GLY A 81 5.26 -12.02 -6.37
N PHE A 82 6.24 -12.84 -6.79
CA PHE A 82 7.02 -12.59 -8.01
C PHE A 82 6.59 -13.42 -9.22
N TYR A 83 5.88 -14.53 -9.02
CA TYR A 83 5.56 -15.47 -10.10
C TYR A 83 4.07 -15.77 -10.23
N LEU A 84 3.43 -16.37 -9.22
CA LEU A 84 2.04 -16.85 -9.35
C LEU A 84 1.07 -15.70 -9.59
N LEU A 85 1.08 -14.66 -8.74
CA LEU A 85 0.18 -13.52 -8.88
C LEU A 85 0.55 -12.64 -10.07
N ARG A 86 1.84 -12.55 -10.39
CA ARG A 86 2.34 -11.74 -11.50
C ARG A 86 1.96 -12.32 -12.86
N LEU A 87 2.16 -13.62 -13.07
CA LEU A 87 1.98 -14.26 -14.37
C LEU A 87 0.57 -14.83 -14.55
N TYR A 88 -0.03 -15.31 -13.48
CA TYR A 88 -1.39 -15.89 -13.46
C TYR A 88 -2.34 -14.99 -12.67
N ASP A 89 -3.11 -15.52 -11.73
CA ASP A 89 -4.13 -14.79 -11.00
C ASP A 89 -4.27 -15.32 -9.56
N MET A 90 -5.09 -14.64 -8.75
CA MET A 90 -5.37 -15.05 -7.37
C MET A 90 -5.99 -16.45 -7.27
N PRO A 91 -6.95 -16.86 -8.13
CA PRO A 91 -7.45 -18.23 -8.16
C PRO A 91 -6.36 -19.28 -8.37
N THR A 92 -5.48 -19.11 -9.36
CA THR A 92 -4.40 -20.05 -9.66
C THR A 92 -3.42 -20.15 -8.49
N ALA A 93 -3.02 -19.02 -7.91
CA ALA A 93 -2.17 -19.00 -6.73
C ALA A 93 -2.82 -19.74 -5.54
N THR A 94 -4.12 -19.55 -5.35
CA THR A 94 -4.88 -20.21 -4.28
C THR A 94 -4.99 -21.72 -4.53
N PHE A 95 -5.27 -22.16 -5.76
CA PHE A 95 -5.31 -23.59 -6.10
C PHE A 95 -3.94 -24.25 -5.96
N ALA A 96 -2.85 -23.56 -6.31
CA ALA A 96 -1.50 -24.04 -6.05
C ALA A 96 -1.26 -24.24 -4.55
N ALA A 97 -1.66 -23.27 -3.71
CA ALA A 97 -1.59 -23.42 -2.26
C ALA A 97 -2.44 -24.58 -1.73
N VAL A 98 -3.65 -24.79 -2.26
CA VAL A 98 -4.51 -25.94 -1.93
C VAL A 98 -3.83 -27.26 -2.32
N ALA A 99 -3.29 -27.37 -3.53
CA ALA A 99 -2.61 -28.57 -4.00
C ALA A 99 -1.40 -28.92 -3.13
N LEU A 100 -0.61 -27.92 -2.71
CA LEU A 100 0.49 -28.11 -1.78
C LEU A 100 0.00 -28.62 -0.41
N ASN A 101 -1.07 -28.03 0.14
CA ASN A 101 -1.65 -28.47 1.42
C ASN A 101 -2.21 -29.90 1.34
N VAL A 102 -2.89 -30.26 0.25
CA VAL A 102 -3.37 -31.64 0.02
C VAL A 102 -2.19 -32.60 -0.07
N THR A 103 -1.12 -32.24 -0.77
CA THR A 103 0.09 -33.07 -0.88
C THR A 103 0.73 -33.28 0.49
N VAL A 104 0.87 -32.23 1.29
CA VAL A 104 1.39 -32.32 2.67
C VAL A 104 0.49 -33.22 3.52
N ALA A 105 -0.83 -33.09 3.41
CA ALA A 105 -1.78 -33.93 4.16
C ALA A 105 -1.67 -35.41 3.76
N LEU A 106 -1.57 -35.72 2.46
CA LEU A 106 -1.41 -37.10 1.98
C LEU A 106 -0.08 -37.71 2.45
N ILE A 107 1.01 -36.95 2.40
CA ILE A 107 2.32 -37.38 2.92
C ILE A 107 2.22 -37.64 4.43
N ALA A 108 1.59 -36.73 5.19
CA ALA A 108 1.43 -36.89 6.63
C ALA A 108 0.60 -38.13 6.99
N LEU A 109 -0.51 -38.39 6.28
CA LEU A 109 -1.34 -39.59 6.48
C LEU A 109 -0.57 -40.88 6.13
N PHE A 110 0.20 -40.86 5.05
CA PHE A 110 1.02 -41.99 4.64
C PHE A 110 2.12 -42.31 5.66
N VAL A 111 2.80 -41.28 6.17
CA VAL A 111 3.82 -41.44 7.23
C VAL A 111 3.17 -41.92 8.53
N ALA A 112 2.04 -41.33 8.92
CA ALA A 112 1.30 -41.75 10.12
C ALA A 112 0.86 -43.22 10.06
N GLY A 113 0.47 -43.72 8.88
CA GLY A 113 0.13 -45.13 8.68
C GLY A 113 1.30 -46.12 8.82
N ARG A 114 2.55 -45.62 8.91
CA ARG A 114 3.77 -46.44 9.04
C ARG A 114 4.43 -46.36 10.41
N ILE A 115 4.00 -45.44 11.27
CA ILE A 115 4.57 -45.26 12.61
C ILE A 115 3.68 -46.00 13.61
N GLU A 116 4.25 -46.92 14.38
CA GLU A 116 3.53 -47.55 15.48
C GLU A 116 3.12 -46.50 16.51
N HIS A 117 1.82 -46.43 16.80
CA HIS A 117 1.31 -45.55 17.84
C HIS A 117 1.73 -46.08 19.21
N GLN A 118 2.73 -45.44 19.82
CA GLN A 118 3.01 -45.65 21.23
C GLN A 118 2.08 -44.75 22.05
N PRO A 119 1.15 -45.31 22.83
CA PRO A 119 0.30 -44.52 23.70
C PRO A 119 1.17 -43.81 24.73
N ALA A 120 1.19 -42.47 24.69
CA ALA A 120 1.89 -41.67 25.68
C ALA A 120 1.29 -41.95 27.07
N PRO A 121 2.11 -42.17 28.12
CA PRO A 121 1.61 -42.28 29.48
C PRO A 121 0.85 -40.98 29.81
N ILE A 122 -0.44 -41.08 30.14
CA ILE A 122 -1.22 -39.96 30.67
C ILE A 122 -0.72 -39.70 32.10
N ALA A 123 0.45 -39.09 32.24
CA ALA A 123 0.91 -38.62 33.52
C ALA A 123 0.10 -37.36 33.86
N ALA A 124 -0.76 -37.45 34.88
CA ALA A 124 -1.42 -36.29 35.45
C ALA A 124 -0.36 -35.39 36.10
N VAL A 125 0.16 -34.42 35.34
CA VAL A 125 1.10 -33.43 35.86
C VAL A 125 0.32 -32.49 36.80
N PRO A 126 0.71 -32.34 38.08
CA PRO A 126 0.09 -31.39 38.98
C PRO A 126 0.22 -29.98 38.40
N ALA A 127 -0.88 -29.23 38.36
CA ALA A 127 -0.87 -27.84 37.94
C ALA A 127 -0.11 -26.97 38.97
N SER A 128 1.23 -26.95 38.91
CA SER A 128 2.01 -26.02 39.74
C SER A 128 1.88 -24.61 39.16
N ARG A 129 1.02 -23.80 39.76
CA ARG A 129 0.90 -22.35 39.50
C ARG A 129 2.10 -21.63 40.11
N GLY A 130 3.17 -21.43 39.35
CA GLY A 130 4.26 -20.56 39.82
C GLY A 130 5.45 -20.47 38.87
N GLY A 131 5.65 -19.29 38.27
CA GLY A 131 6.94 -18.85 37.72
C GLY A 131 7.10 -18.81 36.20
N ASN A 132 6.21 -19.41 35.39
CA ASN A 132 6.33 -19.40 33.92
C ASN A 132 5.57 -18.25 33.24
N GLY A 133 4.57 -17.63 33.90
CA GLY A 133 3.76 -16.54 33.33
C GLY A 133 4.59 -15.37 32.81
N ILE A 134 5.73 -15.09 33.44
CA ILE A 134 6.65 -14.02 33.01
C ILE A 134 7.27 -14.32 31.64
N VAL A 135 7.56 -15.59 31.33
CA VAL A 135 8.08 -15.97 30.00
C VAL A 135 7.02 -15.76 28.92
N TYR A 136 5.75 -16.09 29.19
CA TYR A 136 4.63 -15.83 28.29
C TYR A 136 4.43 -14.32 28.05
N VAL A 137 4.56 -13.50 29.08
CA VAL A 137 4.51 -12.03 28.93
C VAL A 137 5.69 -11.55 28.11
N ALA A 138 6.92 -11.99 28.41
CA ALA A 138 8.11 -11.56 27.69
C ALA A 138 8.06 -11.92 26.19
N ILE A 139 7.61 -13.13 25.84
CA ILE A 139 7.48 -13.52 24.44
C ILE A 139 6.30 -12.80 23.75
N ALA A 140 5.22 -12.49 24.46
CA ALA A 140 4.15 -11.66 23.92
C ALA A 140 4.64 -10.22 23.62
N LEU A 141 5.43 -9.63 24.52
CA LEU A 141 6.06 -8.33 24.27
C LEU A 141 7.05 -8.39 23.10
N SER A 142 7.77 -9.51 22.95
CA SER A 142 8.67 -9.72 21.82
C SER A 142 7.91 -9.82 20.49
N GLY A 143 6.80 -10.57 20.45
CA GLY A 143 5.92 -10.62 19.27
C GLY A 143 5.30 -9.27 18.93
N MET A 144 4.91 -8.51 19.95
CA MET A 144 4.41 -7.14 19.79
C MET A 144 5.44 -6.22 19.13
N THR A 145 6.71 -6.29 19.58
CA THR A 145 7.76 -5.46 18.99
C THR A 145 8.18 -5.93 17.61
N ALA A 146 8.13 -7.23 17.32
CA ALA A 146 8.40 -7.78 16.00
C ALA A 146 7.45 -7.22 14.94
N LEU A 147 6.14 -7.39 15.15
CA LEU A 147 5.14 -6.95 14.16
C LEU A 147 4.94 -5.43 14.16
N GLY A 148 5.09 -4.77 15.32
CA GLY A 148 5.09 -3.31 15.37
C GLY A 148 6.24 -2.71 14.56
N ALA A 149 7.44 -3.27 14.68
CA ALA A 149 8.59 -2.82 13.91
C ALA A 149 8.44 -3.15 12.43
N GLU A 150 7.95 -4.35 12.07
CA GLU A 150 7.69 -4.72 10.68
C GLU A 150 6.72 -3.73 10.00
N VAL A 151 5.68 -3.28 10.69
CA VAL A 151 4.75 -2.25 10.19
C VAL A 151 5.46 -0.93 9.94
N ILE A 152 6.25 -0.42 10.91
CA ILE A 152 6.97 0.85 10.75
C ILE A 152 8.01 0.75 9.63
N TRP A 153 8.81 -0.32 9.61
CA TRP A 153 9.87 -0.50 8.63
C TRP A 153 9.32 -0.74 7.23
N THR A 154 8.19 -1.43 7.08
CA THR A 154 7.53 -1.56 5.78
C THR A 154 7.14 -0.19 5.23
N ARG A 155 6.64 0.73 6.07
CA ARG A 155 6.32 2.10 5.66
C ARG A 155 7.59 2.88 5.28
N LEU A 156 8.62 2.87 6.13
CA LEU A 156 9.87 3.60 5.90
C LEU A 156 10.63 3.08 4.67
N LEU A 157 10.76 1.76 4.52
CA LEU A 157 11.43 1.15 3.38
C LEU A 157 10.63 1.33 2.08
N SER A 158 9.29 1.42 2.15
CA SER A 158 8.49 1.76 0.96
C SER A 158 8.79 3.16 0.44
N LEU A 159 9.15 4.13 1.29
CA LEU A 159 9.64 5.44 0.84
C LEU A 159 10.96 5.31 0.08
N LEU A 160 11.84 4.40 0.52
CA LEU A 160 13.21 4.23 0.01
C LEU A 160 13.34 3.35 -1.24
N PHE A 161 12.44 2.39 -1.41
CA PHE A 161 12.45 1.40 -2.49
C PHE A 161 11.33 1.67 -3.52
N GLY A 162 10.30 2.42 -3.12
CA GLY A 162 9.05 2.59 -3.86
C GLY A 162 7.96 1.64 -3.36
N ALA A 163 6.71 2.12 -3.29
CA ALA A 163 5.58 1.44 -2.65
C ALA A 163 4.94 0.31 -3.48
N THR A 164 5.75 -0.52 -4.15
CA THR A 164 5.26 -1.60 -5.03
C THR A 164 4.90 -2.90 -4.28
N THR A 165 4.16 -3.80 -4.94
CA THR A 165 3.90 -5.15 -4.42
C THR A 165 5.17 -6.03 -4.35
N TYR A 166 6.15 -5.78 -5.22
CA TYR A 166 7.45 -6.46 -5.18
C TYR A 166 8.25 -6.06 -3.94
N THR A 167 8.28 -4.77 -3.62
CA THR A 167 8.93 -4.22 -2.43
C THR A 167 8.40 -4.86 -1.15
N PHE A 168 7.08 -5.03 -1.04
CA PHE A 168 6.48 -5.71 0.09
C PHE A 168 6.92 -7.16 0.23
N SER A 169 6.85 -7.91 -0.87
CA SER A 169 7.17 -9.33 -0.91
C SER A 169 8.63 -9.56 -0.53
N LEU A 170 9.52 -8.66 -0.96
CA LEU A 170 10.93 -8.64 -0.62
C LEU A 170 11.16 -8.39 0.88
N ILE A 171 10.55 -7.34 1.46
CA ILE A 171 10.71 -7.01 2.89
C ILE A 171 10.22 -8.18 3.75
N LEU A 172 9.05 -8.74 3.42
CA LEU A 172 8.48 -9.89 4.12
C LEU A 172 9.39 -11.13 4.00
N ALA A 173 9.95 -11.40 2.82
CA ALA A 173 10.86 -12.52 2.62
C ALA A 173 12.14 -12.37 3.46
N VAL A 174 12.73 -11.18 3.53
CA VAL A 174 13.92 -10.90 4.36
C VAL A 174 13.59 -11.07 5.85
N PHE A 175 12.43 -10.56 6.30
CA PHE A 175 11.98 -10.69 7.68
C PHE A 175 11.79 -12.17 8.08
N LEU A 176 11.07 -12.95 7.25
CA LEU A 176 10.84 -14.38 7.48
C LEU A 176 12.15 -15.19 7.42
N ALA A 177 13.06 -14.87 6.50
CA ALA A 177 14.37 -15.50 6.42
C ALA A 177 15.19 -15.24 7.70
N GLY A 178 15.17 -14.00 8.20
CA GLY A 178 15.78 -13.64 9.48
C GLY A 178 15.19 -14.42 10.66
N LEU A 179 13.86 -14.55 10.74
CA LEU A 179 13.22 -15.38 11.77
C LEU A 179 13.69 -16.84 11.69
N GLY A 180 13.85 -17.40 10.49
CA GLY A 180 14.29 -18.78 10.28
C GLY A 180 15.73 -19.02 10.71
N ILE A 181 16.63 -18.11 10.31
CA ILE A 181 18.04 -18.10 10.73
C ILE A 181 18.12 -17.95 12.26
N GLY A 182 17.37 -16.98 12.79
CA GLY A 182 17.26 -16.71 14.22
C GLY A 182 16.81 -17.91 15.03
N SER A 183 15.74 -18.60 14.60
CA SER A 183 15.25 -19.81 15.25
C SER A 183 16.33 -20.88 15.30
N SER A 184 17.06 -21.09 14.21
CA SER A 184 18.14 -22.08 14.15
C SER A 184 19.26 -21.76 15.15
N ILE A 185 19.66 -20.48 15.23
CA ILE A 185 20.66 -19.99 16.19
C ILE A 185 20.16 -20.12 17.63
N GLY A 186 18.94 -19.64 17.92
CA GLY A 186 18.32 -19.72 19.24
C GLY A 186 18.22 -21.16 19.74
N SER A 187 17.96 -22.10 18.85
CA SER A 187 17.91 -23.54 19.16
C SER A 187 19.27 -24.14 19.46
N ALA A 188 20.32 -23.71 18.77
CA ALA A 188 21.70 -24.08 19.09
C ALA A 188 22.13 -23.53 20.46
N ILE A 189 21.70 -22.32 20.81
CA ILE A 189 21.97 -21.71 22.13
C ILE A 189 21.19 -22.43 23.24
N ALA A 190 19.89 -22.69 23.04
CA ALA A 190 19.03 -23.37 24.00
C ALA A 190 19.55 -24.77 24.35
N ARG A 191 20.16 -25.48 23.39
CA ARG A 191 20.85 -26.77 23.62
C ARG A 191 22.00 -26.68 24.62
N ARG A 192 22.80 -25.61 24.53
CA ARG A 192 23.98 -25.42 25.37
C ARG A 192 23.63 -24.87 26.75
N TRP A 193 22.50 -24.17 26.89
CA TRP A 193 22.11 -23.44 28.10
C TRP A 193 20.69 -23.85 28.55
N PRO A 194 20.56 -24.90 29.37
CA PRO A 194 19.27 -25.45 29.79
C PRO A 194 18.37 -24.44 30.53
N HIS A 195 18.96 -23.41 31.15
CA HIS A 195 18.23 -22.31 31.80
C HIS A 195 18.22 -21.08 30.88
N SER A 196 17.43 -21.11 29.79
CA SER A 196 17.48 -20.09 28.72
C SER A 196 16.93 -18.69 29.07
N ARG A 197 16.64 -18.39 30.35
CA ARG A 197 16.16 -17.06 30.78
C ARG A 197 17.16 -15.95 30.55
N LEU A 198 18.44 -16.17 30.87
CA LEU A 198 19.50 -15.18 30.63
C LEU A 198 19.73 -14.97 29.13
N PRO A 199 19.94 -16.01 28.30
CA PRO A 199 19.99 -15.87 26.84
C PRO A 199 18.79 -15.13 26.24
N LEU A 200 17.56 -15.43 26.71
CA LEU A 200 16.36 -14.72 26.26
C LEU A 200 16.40 -13.23 26.65
N GLY A 201 16.74 -12.92 27.91
CA GLY A 201 16.85 -11.54 28.38
C GLY A 201 17.92 -10.73 27.63
N LEU A 202 19.07 -11.33 27.33
CA LEU A 202 20.12 -10.72 26.50
C LEU A 202 19.65 -10.53 25.05
N CYS A 203 18.90 -11.49 24.50
CA CYS A 203 18.32 -11.39 23.17
C CYS A 203 17.34 -10.20 23.07
N GLN A 204 16.47 -10.03 24.08
CA GLN A 204 15.57 -8.87 24.16
C GLN A 204 16.30 -7.54 24.36
N LEU A 205 17.44 -7.53 25.07
CA LEU A 205 18.27 -6.33 25.20
C LEU A 205 18.97 -5.98 23.89
N LEU A 206 19.47 -6.98 23.15
CA LEU A 206 20.04 -6.78 21.81
C LEU A 206 18.99 -6.30 20.80
N LEU A 207 17.72 -6.68 20.97
CA LEU A 207 16.62 -6.15 20.15
C LEU A 207 16.48 -4.63 20.28
N CYS A 208 16.70 -4.06 21.47
CA CYS A 208 16.74 -2.60 21.63
C CYS A 208 17.78 -1.96 20.70
N ALA A 209 18.98 -2.55 20.62
CA ALA A 209 20.05 -2.06 19.76
C ALA A 209 19.74 -2.28 18.28
N ALA A 210 19.15 -3.42 17.92
CA ALA A 210 18.78 -3.74 16.55
C ALA A 210 17.65 -2.83 16.02
N ILE A 211 16.67 -2.47 16.86
CA ILE A 211 15.61 -1.52 16.50
C ILE A 211 16.21 -0.11 16.33
N ALA A 212 17.06 0.33 17.26
CA ALA A 212 17.75 1.62 17.14
C ALA A 212 18.65 1.68 15.88
N TRP A 213 19.34 0.58 15.57
CA TRP A 213 20.13 0.42 14.34
C TRP A 213 19.27 0.57 13.09
N ALA A 214 18.15 -0.15 13.02
CA ALA A 214 17.24 -0.07 11.88
C ALA A 214 16.68 1.34 11.71
N ALA A 215 16.33 2.01 12.81
CA ALA A 215 15.85 3.39 12.79
C ALA A 215 16.90 4.37 12.26
N HIS A 216 18.10 4.35 12.84
CA HIS A 216 19.20 5.23 12.41
C HIS A 216 19.59 4.96 10.95
N THR A 217 19.72 3.69 10.59
CA THR A 217 20.08 3.31 9.21
C THR A 217 18.99 3.73 8.22
N GLY A 218 17.72 3.44 8.52
CA GLY A 218 16.61 3.72 7.60
C GLY A 218 16.25 5.20 7.46
N MET A 219 16.50 6.02 8.49
CA MET A 219 16.05 7.42 8.51
C MET A 219 17.19 8.43 8.40
N GLU A 220 18.43 8.09 8.75
CA GLU A 220 19.55 9.04 8.80
C GLU A 220 20.72 8.65 7.89
N SER A 221 21.00 7.36 7.68
CA SER A 221 22.12 6.93 6.83
C SER A 221 21.70 6.60 5.40
N MET A 222 20.83 5.60 5.24
CA MET A 222 20.44 5.02 3.95
C MET A 222 19.78 6.00 2.95
N PRO A 223 18.95 6.97 3.38
CA PRO A 223 18.38 7.97 2.45
C PRO A 223 19.43 8.79 1.69
N TYR A 224 20.64 8.88 2.23
CA TYR A 224 21.75 9.69 1.71
C TYR A 224 22.86 8.83 1.10
N TRP A 225 22.64 7.53 0.92
CA TRP A 225 23.56 6.69 0.15
C TRP A 225 23.59 7.20 -1.30
N PRO A 226 24.74 7.11 -2.01
CA PRO A 226 24.94 7.67 -3.35
C PRO A 226 24.28 6.78 -4.43
N ILE A 227 22.99 6.48 -4.26
CA ILE A 227 22.17 5.71 -5.19
C ILE A 227 21.22 6.69 -5.85
N ASN A 228 21.29 6.80 -7.17
CA ASN A 228 20.37 7.60 -7.95
C ASN A 228 19.42 6.67 -8.73
N PRO A 229 18.12 6.61 -8.36
CA PRO A 229 17.16 5.76 -9.07
C PRO A 229 16.99 6.11 -10.55
N SER A 230 17.17 7.39 -10.93
CA SER A 230 16.94 7.86 -12.32
C SER A 230 17.89 7.26 -13.36
N ILE A 231 19.06 6.75 -12.95
CA ILE A 231 20.04 6.12 -13.84
C ILE A 231 19.90 4.60 -13.90
N GLY A 232 19.20 3.97 -12.95
CA GLY A 232 19.03 2.52 -12.92
C GLY A 232 17.84 2.06 -13.76
N LYS A 233 18.10 1.82 -15.04
CA LYS A 233 17.07 1.37 -16.00
C LYS A 233 16.72 -0.12 -15.90
N SER A 234 17.52 -0.92 -15.18
CA SER A 234 17.28 -2.35 -15.01
C SER A 234 16.50 -2.63 -13.74
N ALA A 235 15.31 -3.22 -13.89
CA ALA A 235 14.48 -3.65 -12.76
C ALA A 235 15.19 -4.70 -11.88
N VAL A 236 16.00 -5.58 -12.48
CA VAL A 236 16.77 -6.61 -11.75
C VAL A 236 17.84 -5.97 -10.88
N TYR A 237 18.59 -5.01 -11.45
CA TYR A 237 19.63 -4.31 -10.70
C TYR A 237 19.06 -3.54 -9.49
N MET A 238 17.93 -2.87 -9.68
CA MET A 238 17.24 -2.16 -8.61
C MET A 238 16.71 -3.12 -7.54
N PHE A 239 16.17 -4.27 -7.95
CA PHE A 239 15.77 -5.33 -7.04
C PHE A 239 16.94 -5.83 -6.18
N ASP A 240 18.10 -6.10 -6.77
CA ASP A 240 19.28 -6.57 -6.03
C ASP A 240 19.78 -5.53 -5.00
N LEU A 241 19.75 -4.25 -5.37
CA LEU A 241 20.07 -3.15 -4.46
C LEU A 241 19.08 -3.05 -3.30
N ASP A 242 17.77 -3.09 -3.58
CA ASP A 242 16.74 -3.01 -2.55
C ASP A 242 16.77 -4.24 -1.64
N LEU A 243 17.12 -5.41 -2.17
CA LEU A 243 17.32 -6.63 -1.40
C LEU A 243 18.47 -6.47 -0.40
N LEU A 244 19.63 -5.97 -0.85
CA LEU A 244 20.78 -5.71 0.02
C LEU A 244 20.45 -4.70 1.12
N ARG A 245 19.75 -3.62 0.76
CA ARG A 245 19.30 -2.58 1.69
C ARG A 245 18.31 -3.12 2.72
N ALA A 246 17.35 -3.94 2.29
CA ALA A 246 16.41 -4.61 3.18
C ALA A 246 17.13 -5.55 4.15
N PHE A 247 18.10 -6.35 3.67
CA PHE A 247 18.94 -7.19 4.53
C PHE A 247 19.67 -6.37 5.60
N TRP A 248 20.27 -5.25 5.20
CA TRP A 248 21.03 -4.39 6.12
C TRP A 248 20.19 -3.80 7.25
N VAL A 249 18.93 -3.45 6.97
CA VAL A 249 18.02 -2.82 7.95
C VAL A 249 17.26 -3.87 8.77
N VAL A 250 16.68 -4.88 8.13
CA VAL A 250 15.66 -5.77 8.72
C VAL A 250 16.28 -7.03 9.34
N LEU A 251 17.37 -7.54 8.77
CA LEU A 251 17.93 -8.85 9.14
C LEU A 251 18.40 -8.91 10.61
N PRO A 252 19.10 -7.90 11.17
CA PRO A 252 19.63 -8.00 12.53
C PRO A 252 18.54 -8.24 13.60
N ALA A 253 17.43 -7.50 13.52
CA ALA A 253 16.35 -7.64 14.48
C ALA A 253 15.51 -8.90 14.25
N SER A 254 15.24 -9.26 13.00
CA SER A 254 14.50 -10.48 12.67
C SER A 254 15.23 -11.76 13.10
N ILE A 255 16.57 -11.80 13.04
CA ILE A 255 17.35 -12.89 13.65
C ILE A 255 17.11 -12.99 15.16
N LEU A 256 17.08 -11.86 15.87
CA LEU A 256 16.87 -11.86 17.33
C LEU A 256 15.43 -12.26 17.70
N TRP A 257 14.43 -11.77 16.97
CA TRP A 257 13.04 -12.24 17.16
C TRP A 257 12.89 -13.73 16.85
N GLY A 258 13.56 -14.23 15.80
CA GLY A 258 13.60 -15.65 15.49
C GLY A 258 14.21 -16.48 16.62
N ALA A 259 15.32 -16.01 17.20
CA ALA A 259 15.99 -16.68 18.32
C ALA A 259 15.16 -16.67 19.60
N SER A 260 14.32 -15.65 19.79
CA SER A 260 13.51 -15.49 21.00
C SER A 260 12.53 -16.65 21.22
N PHE A 261 12.02 -17.27 20.16
CA PHE A 261 11.04 -18.36 20.28
C PHE A 261 11.64 -19.65 20.89
N PRO A 262 12.71 -20.27 20.35
CA PRO A 262 13.35 -21.42 20.99
C PRO A 262 13.90 -21.12 22.39
N LEU A 263 14.41 -19.90 22.60
CA LEU A 263 14.90 -19.47 23.91
C LEU A 263 13.78 -19.36 24.95
N ALA A 264 12.58 -18.92 24.55
CA ALA A 264 11.40 -18.90 25.41
C ALA A 264 10.90 -20.31 25.75
N ILE A 265 10.93 -21.24 24.79
CA ILE A 265 10.65 -22.67 25.06
C ILE A 265 11.66 -23.20 26.09
N GLY A 266 12.96 -23.01 25.86
CA GLY A 266 14.00 -23.45 26.82
C GLY A 266 13.91 -22.78 28.19
N ALA A 267 13.38 -21.55 28.28
CA ALA A 267 13.21 -20.83 29.54
C ALA A 267 11.97 -21.27 30.34
N ALA A 268 10.96 -21.82 29.65
CA ALA A 268 9.70 -22.27 30.24
C ALA A 268 9.62 -23.80 30.43
N ALA A 269 10.39 -24.57 29.67
CA ALA A 269 10.38 -26.03 29.69
C ALA A 269 10.71 -26.61 31.07
N ARG A 270 10.00 -27.67 31.43
CA ARG A 270 10.20 -28.47 32.65
C ARG A 270 10.19 -29.95 32.29
N GLU A 271 10.96 -30.74 33.04
CA GLU A 271 10.94 -32.20 32.88
C GLU A 271 9.53 -32.76 33.12
N GLY A 272 9.04 -33.59 32.19
CA GLY A 272 7.73 -34.24 32.27
C GLY A 272 6.52 -33.43 31.78
N GLU A 273 6.71 -32.20 31.25
CA GLU A 273 5.62 -31.41 30.66
C GLU A 273 5.32 -31.82 29.20
N ASP A 274 4.05 -31.74 28.77
CA ASP A 274 3.66 -31.96 27.36
C ASP A 274 4.30 -30.88 26.46
N ALA A 275 5.26 -31.32 25.62
CA ALA A 275 5.96 -30.47 24.67
C ALA A 275 5.00 -29.69 23.75
N GLY A 276 3.91 -30.34 23.29
CA GLY A 276 2.92 -29.70 22.42
C GLY A 276 2.16 -28.58 23.13
N ARG A 277 1.79 -28.79 24.40
CA ARG A 277 1.11 -27.75 25.20
C ARG A 277 2.01 -26.56 25.47
N LEU A 278 3.27 -26.81 25.80
CA LEU A 278 4.26 -25.75 26.04
C LEU A 278 4.51 -24.92 24.78
N VAL A 279 4.83 -25.58 23.66
CA VAL A 279 5.07 -24.93 22.37
C VAL A 279 3.84 -24.16 21.92
N GLY A 280 2.66 -24.77 21.99
CA GLY A 280 1.40 -24.13 21.63
C GLY A 280 1.11 -22.90 22.48
N GLY A 281 1.37 -22.94 23.79
CA GLY A 281 1.20 -21.80 24.68
C GLY A 281 2.15 -20.64 24.35
N ILE A 282 3.45 -20.92 24.18
CA ILE A 282 4.46 -19.90 23.86
C ILE A 282 4.16 -19.27 22.50
N TYR A 283 3.79 -20.10 21.52
CA TYR A 283 3.39 -19.65 20.18
C TYR A 283 2.15 -18.76 20.25
N ALA A 284 1.11 -19.16 20.99
CA ALA A 284 -0.11 -18.37 21.16
C ALA A 284 0.16 -17.01 21.82
N ALA A 285 0.99 -16.97 22.88
CA ALA A 285 1.34 -15.70 23.54
C ALA A 285 2.10 -14.76 22.59
N ASN A 286 3.07 -15.29 21.82
CA ASN A 286 3.78 -14.53 20.79
C ASN A 286 2.82 -13.98 19.73
N THR A 287 1.90 -14.81 19.23
CA THR A 287 0.92 -14.43 18.20
C THR A 287 -0.06 -13.38 18.70
N VAL A 288 -0.56 -13.48 19.93
CA VAL A 288 -1.42 -12.44 20.53
C VAL A 288 -0.67 -11.11 20.63
N GLY A 289 0.57 -11.16 21.13
CA GLY A 289 1.45 -9.99 21.16
C GLY A 289 1.64 -9.36 19.79
N ALA A 290 1.94 -10.18 18.79
CA ALA A 290 2.11 -9.80 17.39
C ALA A 290 0.86 -9.14 16.78
N ILE A 291 -0.34 -9.70 17.03
CA ILE A 291 -1.62 -9.12 16.59
C ILE A 291 -1.81 -7.73 17.19
N ILE A 292 -1.60 -7.59 18.51
CA ILE A 292 -1.69 -6.30 19.21
C ILE A 292 -0.67 -5.32 18.63
N GLY A 293 0.58 -5.76 18.44
CA GLY A 293 1.66 -4.96 17.87
C GLY A 293 1.34 -4.44 16.48
N ALA A 294 0.84 -5.29 15.57
CA ALA A 294 0.46 -4.90 14.22
C ALA A 294 -0.70 -3.90 14.22
N LEU A 295 -1.78 -4.18 14.97
CA LEU A 295 -2.98 -3.33 15.00
C LEU A 295 -2.74 -1.98 15.67
N VAL A 296 -2.13 -1.98 16.87
CA VAL A 296 -1.84 -0.74 17.61
C VAL A 296 -0.84 0.11 16.84
N THR A 297 0.18 -0.50 16.24
CA THR A 297 1.18 0.28 15.52
C THR A 297 0.63 0.91 14.24
N SER A 298 -0.13 0.14 13.46
CA SER A 298 -0.70 0.62 12.18
C SER A 298 -1.83 1.63 12.34
N LEU A 299 -2.75 1.42 13.29
CA LEU A 299 -3.96 2.24 13.43
C LEU A 299 -3.81 3.41 14.39
N VAL A 300 -2.87 3.33 15.35
CA VAL A 300 -2.78 4.30 16.45
C VAL A 300 -1.39 4.90 16.57
N LEU A 301 -0.34 4.08 16.77
CA LEU A 301 0.97 4.57 17.18
C LEU A 301 1.60 5.51 16.13
N VAL A 302 1.65 5.08 14.87
CA VAL A 302 2.27 5.89 13.80
C VAL A 302 1.46 7.16 13.54
N ALA A 303 0.13 7.04 13.44
CA ALA A 303 -0.73 8.20 13.18
C ALA A 303 -0.76 9.22 14.35
N ALA A 304 -0.58 8.77 15.59
CA ALA A 304 -0.64 9.65 16.77
C ALA A 304 0.71 10.30 17.10
N VAL A 305 1.83 9.57 16.99
CA VAL A 305 3.14 10.04 17.47
C VAL A 305 4.26 9.94 16.43
N GLY A 306 4.00 9.40 15.25
CA GLY A 306 4.98 9.22 14.17
C GLY A 306 5.89 8.01 14.36
N SER A 307 6.63 7.67 13.29
CA SER A 307 7.52 6.51 13.23
C SER A 307 8.73 6.60 14.15
N GLN A 308 9.22 7.82 14.45
CA GLN A 308 10.31 8.02 15.42
C GLN A 308 9.88 7.56 16.82
N LYS A 309 8.84 8.19 17.37
CA LYS A 309 8.34 7.87 18.71
C LYS A 309 7.78 6.46 18.77
N GLY A 310 7.18 5.99 17.67
CA GLY A 310 6.78 4.59 17.54
C GLY A 310 7.94 3.62 17.81
N GLN A 311 9.08 3.80 17.13
CA GLN A 311 10.25 2.95 17.36
C GLN A 311 10.84 3.11 18.77
N GLN A 312 10.82 4.32 19.35
CA GLN A 312 11.22 4.53 20.75
C GLN A 312 10.35 3.73 21.73
N VAL A 313 9.03 3.68 21.50
CA VAL A 313 8.11 2.85 22.28
C VAL A 313 8.43 1.37 22.11
N LEU A 314 8.73 0.90 20.90
CA LEU A 314 9.12 -0.50 20.67
C LEU A 314 10.44 -0.88 21.36
N ILE A 315 11.41 0.04 21.43
CA ILE A 315 12.63 -0.13 22.21
C ILE A 315 12.29 -0.24 23.71
N ALA A 316 11.42 0.63 24.22
CA ALA A 316 10.98 0.58 25.62
C ALA A 316 10.27 -0.74 25.95
N VAL A 317 9.39 -1.24 25.08
CA VAL A 317 8.71 -2.53 25.25
C VAL A 317 9.69 -3.70 25.23
N SER A 318 10.67 -3.68 24.31
CA SER A 318 11.74 -4.69 24.26
C SER A 318 12.60 -4.67 25.53
N ALA A 319 12.89 -3.47 26.06
CA ALA A 319 13.62 -3.30 27.31
C ALA A 319 12.85 -3.86 28.51
N VAL A 320 11.53 -3.63 28.58
CA VAL A 320 10.68 -4.25 29.62
C VAL A 320 10.74 -5.78 29.52
N SER A 321 10.65 -6.34 28.31
CA SER A 321 10.80 -7.79 28.09
C SER A 321 12.16 -8.30 28.57
N ALA A 322 13.24 -7.59 28.26
CA ALA A 322 14.59 -7.91 28.73
C ALA A 322 14.69 -7.89 30.26
N LEU A 323 14.16 -6.85 30.91
CA LEU A 323 14.17 -6.68 32.36
C LEU A 323 13.42 -7.81 33.08
N LEU A 324 12.25 -8.19 32.56
CA LEU A 324 11.46 -9.32 33.11
C LEU A 324 12.25 -10.63 33.10
N MET A 325 13.05 -10.87 32.06
CA MET A 325 13.87 -12.09 31.93
C MET A 325 15.17 -12.02 32.72
N LEU A 326 15.88 -10.89 32.70
CA LEU A 326 17.16 -10.74 33.41
C LEU A 326 16.98 -10.75 34.93
N THR A 327 15.95 -10.08 35.46
CA THR A 327 15.68 -10.06 36.91
C THR A 327 15.27 -11.42 37.45
N THR A 328 14.60 -12.25 36.65
CA THR A 328 14.16 -13.60 37.03
C THR A 328 15.20 -14.68 36.72
N ALA A 329 16.28 -14.34 36.03
CA ALA A 329 17.43 -15.21 35.82
C ALA A 329 18.35 -15.29 37.06
N TYR A 330 18.48 -14.20 37.82
CA TYR A 330 19.30 -14.15 39.03
C TYR A 330 18.44 -14.32 40.29
N LYS A 331 18.63 -15.41 41.04
CA LYS A 331 17.77 -15.75 42.19
C LYS A 331 18.05 -14.95 43.48
N ARG A 332 19.26 -14.40 43.70
CA ARG A 332 19.67 -13.64 44.91
C ARG A 332 20.85 -12.67 44.61
N GLY A 333 20.97 -11.58 45.39
CA GLY A 333 22.11 -10.65 45.39
C GLY A 333 21.85 -9.28 44.72
N ALA A 334 22.89 -8.46 44.55
CA ALA A 334 22.81 -7.14 43.90
C ALA A 334 22.73 -7.22 42.36
N MET A 335 23.00 -8.38 41.77
CA MET A 335 23.01 -8.60 40.32
C MET A 335 21.71 -8.26 39.58
N PRO A 336 20.50 -8.64 40.04
CA PRO A 336 19.27 -8.23 39.37
C PRO A 336 19.07 -6.71 39.37
N PHE A 337 19.48 -6.03 40.45
CA PHE A 337 19.44 -4.57 40.54
C PHE A 337 20.41 -3.92 39.56
N ILE A 338 21.66 -4.39 39.51
CA ILE A 338 22.68 -3.92 38.56
C ILE A 338 22.24 -4.18 37.11
N ALA A 339 21.74 -5.39 36.80
CA ALA A 339 21.24 -5.74 35.48
C ALA A 339 20.06 -4.84 35.06
N THR A 340 19.19 -4.49 36.01
CA THR A 340 18.07 -3.56 35.76
C THR A 340 18.57 -2.17 35.42
N ILE A 341 19.52 -1.64 36.20
CA ILE A 341 20.11 -0.32 35.96
C ILE A 341 20.82 -0.29 34.60
N LEU A 342 21.65 -1.29 34.31
CA LEU A 342 22.42 -1.33 33.05
C LEU A 342 21.50 -1.48 31.83
N ALA A 343 20.52 -2.38 31.88
CA ALA A 343 19.57 -2.56 30.78
C ALA A 343 18.67 -1.32 30.59
N GLY A 344 18.21 -0.71 31.68
CA GLY A 344 17.44 0.54 31.64
C GLY A 344 18.25 1.72 31.09
N ALA A 345 19.51 1.86 31.52
CA ALA A 345 20.41 2.90 31.02
C ALA A 345 20.74 2.70 29.54
N ALA A 346 21.03 1.47 29.12
CA ALA A 346 21.28 1.14 27.72
C ALA A 346 20.06 1.43 26.85
N ALA A 347 18.86 1.00 27.26
CA ALA A 347 17.62 1.30 26.55
C ALA A 347 17.34 2.82 26.48
N GLY A 348 17.53 3.53 27.60
CA GLY A 348 17.36 4.98 27.64
C GLY A 348 18.33 5.74 26.72
N LEU A 349 19.56 5.26 26.57
CA LEU A 349 20.53 5.78 25.61
C LEU A 349 20.09 5.51 24.17
N LEU A 350 19.70 4.27 23.86
CA LEU A 350 19.26 3.85 22.51
C LEU A 350 17.97 4.56 22.07
N ILE A 351 17.05 4.86 22.98
CA ILE A 351 15.85 5.66 22.69
C ILE A 351 16.23 7.04 22.16
N ARG A 352 17.30 7.65 22.71
CA ARG A 352 17.77 8.97 22.29
C ARG A 352 18.48 8.96 20.94
N THR A 353 18.99 7.82 20.49
CA THR A 353 19.66 7.71 19.17
C THR A 353 18.67 7.52 18.01
N VAL A 354 17.37 7.37 18.27
CA VAL A 354 16.36 7.24 17.22
C VAL A 354 16.14 8.61 16.56
N PRO A 355 16.58 8.81 15.30
CA PRO A 355 16.47 10.11 14.65
C PRO A 355 15.01 10.47 14.31
N PRO A 356 14.68 11.76 14.16
CA PRO A 356 13.40 12.17 13.60
C PRO A 356 13.30 11.77 12.13
N LEU A 357 12.08 11.56 11.64
CA LEU A 357 11.86 11.28 10.22
C LEU A 357 12.15 12.54 9.41
N PRO A 358 13.15 12.55 8.50
CA PRO A 358 13.44 13.74 7.72
C PRO A 358 12.26 14.07 6.81
N GLY A 359 11.78 15.32 6.84
CA GLY A 359 10.68 15.75 5.96
C GLY A 359 11.02 15.58 4.47
N ILE A 360 12.31 15.68 4.11
CA ILE A 360 12.77 15.42 2.75
C ILE A 360 12.61 13.95 2.33
N LEU A 361 12.73 13.01 3.27
CA LEU A 361 12.47 11.59 3.01
C LEU A 361 10.98 11.33 2.79
N VAL A 362 10.11 12.02 3.53
CA VAL A 362 8.66 11.97 3.30
C VAL A 362 8.28 12.57 1.95
N ALA A 363 8.96 13.64 1.54
CA ALA A 363 8.71 14.32 0.28
C ALA A 363 9.25 13.54 -0.94
N TYR A 364 10.54 13.20 -0.95
CA TYR A 364 11.23 12.69 -2.14
C TYR A 364 11.64 11.21 -2.04
N GLY A 365 11.43 10.56 -0.89
CA GLY A 365 11.62 9.12 -0.75
C GLY A 365 12.99 8.65 -1.23
N ARG A 366 13.00 7.74 -2.19
CA ARG A 366 14.17 7.19 -2.87
C ARG A 366 15.05 8.22 -3.59
N TYR A 367 14.54 9.43 -3.86
CA TYR A 367 15.29 10.52 -4.46
C TYR A 367 15.87 11.50 -3.42
N THR A 368 15.77 11.22 -2.11
CA THR A 368 16.25 12.10 -1.04
C THR A 368 17.65 12.67 -1.32
N ALA A 369 18.63 11.81 -1.64
CA ALA A 369 20.01 12.22 -1.89
C ALA A 369 20.16 13.23 -3.04
N THR A 370 19.32 13.17 -4.08
CA THR A 370 19.41 14.07 -5.25
C THR A 370 18.63 15.39 -5.06
N TRP A 371 17.81 15.50 -4.01
CA TRP A 371 16.97 16.68 -3.74
C TRP A 371 17.38 17.48 -2.50
N VAL A 372 18.45 17.07 -1.80
CA VAL A 372 18.97 17.80 -0.64
C VAL A 372 19.30 19.24 -1.01
N GLY A 373 18.72 20.19 -0.27
CA GLY A 373 18.99 21.62 -0.43
C GLY A 373 18.36 22.28 -1.66
N ILE A 374 17.52 21.57 -2.42
CA ILE A 374 16.85 22.14 -3.61
C ILE A 374 15.55 22.84 -3.22
N ASN A 375 14.65 22.13 -2.54
CA ASN A 375 13.31 22.62 -2.19
C ASN A 375 13.15 22.70 -0.66
N GLU A 376 12.45 23.73 -0.20
CA GLU A 376 12.10 23.90 1.21
C GLU A 376 10.95 22.96 1.57
N ILE A 377 11.11 22.12 2.60
CA ILE A 377 10.00 21.31 3.12
C ILE A 377 9.21 22.15 4.12
N ILE A 378 8.06 22.65 3.71
CA ILE A 378 7.21 23.53 4.54
C ILE A 378 6.22 22.76 5.42
N TYR A 379 5.95 21.50 5.10
CA TYR A 379 5.15 20.59 5.93
C TYR A 379 5.59 19.14 5.75
N SER A 380 5.53 18.35 6.84
CA SER A 380 5.70 16.89 6.82
C SER A 380 4.86 16.27 7.94
N GLY A 381 4.11 15.23 7.63
CA GLY A 381 3.24 14.52 8.58
C GLY A 381 3.09 13.04 8.25
N GLU A 382 2.80 12.23 9.27
CA GLU A 382 2.55 10.79 9.14
C GLU A 382 1.08 10.50 9.47
N GLY A 383 0.30 10.11 8.47
CA GLY A 383 -1.12 9.78 8.59
C GLY A 383 -1.37 8.29 8.76
N VAL A 384 -2.65 7.92 8.87
CA VAL A 384 -3.07 6.51 9.04
C VAL A 384 -2.69 5.70 7.81
N THR A 385 -2.89 6.25 6.62
CA THR A 385 -2.66 5.54 5.36
C THR A 385 -1.32 5.86 4.74
N ALA A 386 -0.90 7.12 4.78
CA ALA A 386 0.33 7.58 4.13
C ALA A 386 1.05 8.67 4.91
N SER A 387 2.35 8.83 4.63
CA SER A 387 3.10 10.01 5.05
C SER A 387 3.05 11.05 3.94
N VAL A 388 2.76 12.30 4.30
CA VAL A 388 2.53 13.40 3.37
C VAL A 388 3.47 14.56 3.66
N ALA A 389 3.87 15.29 2.63
CA ALA A 389 4.66 16.51 2.78
C ALA A 389 4.21 17.57 1.78
N VAL A 390 4.54 18.82 2.09
CA VAL A 390 4.45 19.94 1.14
C VAL A 390 5.82 20.59 1.06
N SER A 391 6.31 20.79 -0.16
CA SER A 391 7.55 21.54 -0.38
C SER A 391 7.32 22.74 -1.28
N ARG A 392 8.21 23.73 -1.15
CA ARG A 392 8.22 24.95 -1.95
C ARG A 392 9.57 25.07 -2.66
N THR A 393 9.54 25.31 -3.97
CA THR A 393 10.75 25.62 -4.73
C THR A 393 11.18 27.07 -4.47
N PRO A 394 12.44 27.45 -4.75
CA PRO A 394 12.87 28.85 -4.68
C PRO A 394 12.04 29.81 -5.53
N ALA A 395 11.41 29.31 -6.61
CA ALA A 395 10.51 30.06 -7.48
C ALA A 395 9.07 30.17 -6.93
N GLY A 396 8.79 29.59 -5.76
CA GLY A 396 7.46 29.61 -5.13
C GLY A 396 6.52 28.48 -5.54
N VAL A 397 6.97 27.53 -6.38
CA VAL A 397 6.14 26.39 -6.81
C VAL A 397 5.90 25.46 -5.62
N LEU A 398 4.63 25.17 -5.36
CA LEU A 398 4.23 24.23 -4.32
C LEU A 398 4.18 22.82 -4.89
N ASN A 399 4.62 21.84 -4.11
CA ASN A 399 4.56 20.43 -4.44
C ASN A 399 3.92 19.67 -3.27
N TYR A 400 2.85 18.93 -3.55
CA TYR A 400 2.26 17.96 -2.65
C TYR A 400 2.94 16.60 -2.88
N HIS A 401 3.41 16.01 -1.79
CA HIS A 401 4.06 14.71 -1.78
C HIS A 401 3.25 13.69 -0.99
N ASN A 402 3.13 12.49 -1.55
CA ASN A 402 2.58 11.32 -0.89
C ASN A 402 3.58 10.18 -0.99
N ALA A 403 3.92 9.58 0.16
CA ALA A 403 4.78 8.41 0.25
C ALA A 403 6.11 8.53 -0.52
N GLY A 404 6.76 9.70 -0.44
CA GLY A 404 8.08 9.92 -1.06
C GLY A 404 8.04 10.31 -2.53
N LYS A 405 6.88 10.74 -3.04
CA LYS A 405 6.71 11.17 -4.43
C LYS A 405 5.79 12.40 -4.56
N VAL A 406 6.13 13.29 -5.50
CA VAL A 406 5.26 14.38 -5.96
C VAL A 406 4.02 13.81 -6.65
N GLN A 407 2.85 14.15 -6.12
CA GLN A 407 1.54 13.76 -6.68
C GLN A 407 0.81 14.93 -7.34
N ALA A 408 1.11 16.16 -6.93
CA ALA A 408 0.59 17.37 -7.55
C ALA A 408 1.55 18.53 -7.29
N SER A 409 1.62 19.48 -8.23
CA SER A 409 2.35 20.72 -8.04
C SER A 409 1.56 21.92 -8.57
N SER A 410 1.99 23.13 -8.24
CA SER A 410 1.47 24.36 -8.85
C SER A 410 2.14 24.71 -10.19
N GLU A 411 2.85 23.75 -10.81
CA GLU A 411 3.51 23.92 -12.10
C GLU A 411 2.47 23.87 -13.24
N PRO A 412 2.65 24.60 -14.36
CA PRO A 412 1.62 24.74 -15.39
C PRO A 412 1.14 23.42 -16.00
N GLN A 413 2.01 22.42 -16.23
CA GLN A 413 1.57 21.15 -16.82
C GLN A 413 0.66 20.32 -15.88
N ASP A 414 0.88 20.38 -14.56
CA ASP A 414 0.06 19.69 -13.57
C ASP A 414 -1.28 20.41 -13.39
N MET A 415 -1.24 21.75 -13.34
CA MET A 415 -2.44 22.59 -13.28
C MET A 415 -3.31 22.39 -14.52
N ARG A 416 -2.69 22.27 -15.69
CA ARG A 416 -3.38 22.00 -16.96
C ARG A 416 -4.13 20.68 -16.89
N LEU A 417 -3.47 19.60 -16.47
CA LEU A 417 -4.10 18.28 -16.34
C LEU A 417 -5.27 18.31 -15.36
N GLN A 418 -5.04 18.73 -14.12
CA GLN A 418 -6.02 18.62 -13.02
C GLN A 418 -7.28 19.45 -13.31
N ARG A 419 -7.12 20.65 -13.88
CA ARG A 419 -8.25 21.48 -14.29
C ARG A 419 -8.91 20.96 -15.56
N MET A 420 -8.17 20.45 -16.54
CA MET A 420 -8.76 19.80 -17.72
C MET A 420 -9.61 18.59 -17.31
N LEU A 421 -9.11 17.77 -16.38
CA LEU A 421 -9.81 16.61 -15.83
C LEU A 421 -11.12 17.04 -15.14
N GLY A 422 -11.06 18.02 -14.23
CA GLY A 422 -12.24 18.55 -13.54
C GLY A 422 -13.27 19.20 -14.49
N HIS A 423 -12.83 20.02 -15.44
CA HIS A 423 -13.73 20.71 -16.36
C HIS A 423 -14.32 19.79 -17.44
N LEU A 424 -13.59 18.78 -17.93
CA LEU A 424 -14.19 17.76 -18.80
C LEU A 424 -15.31 17.00 -18.08
N THR A 425 -15.14 16.76 -16.78
CA THR A 425 -16.13 16.07 -15.94
C THR A 425 -17.46 16.84 -15.88
N THR A 426 -17.43 18.18 -15.90
CA THR A 426 -18.66 18.98 -15.79
C THR A 426 -19.16 19.56 -17.11
N LEU A 427 -18.30 19.78 -18.11
CA LEU A 427 -18.68 20.39 -19.40
C LEU A 427 -19.30 19.40 -20.39
N VAL A 428 -18.93 18.12 -20.31
CA VAL A 428 -19.47 17.06 -21.19
C VAL A 428 -20.92 16.69 -20.87
N PRO A 429 -21.31 16.38 -19.61
CA PRO A 429 -22.71 16.09 -19.30
C PRO A 429 -23.59 17.33 -19.44
N ASP A 430 -24.85 17.12 -19.83
CA ASP A 430 -25.84 18.20 -20.03
C ASP A 430 -26.18 18.92 -18.71
N THR A 431 -26.20 18.16 -17.60
CA THR A 431 -26.62 18.63 -16.28
C THR A 431 -25.73 18.05 -15.17
N PRO A 432 -24.54 18.60 -14.90
CA PRO A 432 -23.63 18.11 -13.87
C PRO A 432 -24.03 18.60 -12.46
N GLN A 433 -25.18 18.18 -11.92
CA GLN A 433 -25.65 18.71 -10.63
C GLN A 433 -24.99 18.03 -9.43
N LYS A 434 -24.79 16.71 -9.52
CA LYS A 434 -24.20 15.91 -8.45
C LYS A 434 -22.95 15.20 -8.94
N VAL A 435 -21.80 15.55 -8.37
CA VAL A 435 -20.49 15.06 -8.81
C VAL A 435 -19.76 14.39 -7.65
N VAL A 436 -19.02 13.32 -7.94
CA VAL A 436 -18.07 12.73 -6.98
C VAL A 436 -16.66 12.75 -7.56
N VAL A 437 -15.71 13.17 -6.72
CA VAL A 437 -14.28 13.24 -6.99
C VAL A 437 -13.59 12.19 -6.12
N ILE A 438 -12.89 11.26 -6.76
CA ILE A 438 -12.11 10.21 -6.10
C ILE A 438 -10.67 10.71 -5.96
N GLY A 439 -10.23 10.85 -4.71
CA GLY A 439 -8.96 11.49 -4.36
C GLY A 439 -9.12 13.01 -4.21
N CYS A 440 -8.61 13.55 -3.10
CA CYS A 440 -8.53 15.00 -2.90
C CYS A 440 -7.23 15.56 -3.49
N GLY A 441 -6.10 14.90 -3.22
CA GLY A 441 -4.78 15.39 -3.65
C GLY A 441 -4.50 16.83 -3.18
N ALA A 442 -4.03 17.69 -4.09
CA ALA A 442 -3.92 19.13 -3.84
C ALA A 442 -5.28 19.87 -3.88
N GLY A 443 -6.36 19.18 -4.24
CA GLY A 443 -7.72 19.70 -4.34
C GLY A 443 -8.05 20.36 -5.69
N VAL A 444 -7.12 20.44 -6.65
CA VAL A 444 -7.32 21.25 -7.86
C VAL A 444 -8.38 20.68 -8.79
N THR A 445 -8.41 19.37 -9.00
CA THR A 445 -9.44 18.68 -9.80
C THR A 445 -10.83 18.92 -9.20
N ALA A 446 -10.97 18.69 -7.89
CA ALA A 446 -12.19 19.00 -7.14
C ALA A 446 -12.55 20.49 -7.20
N GLY A 447 -11.56 21.37 -7.05
CA GLY A 447 -11.72 22.81 -7.18
C GLY A 447 -12.32 23.22 -8.52
N ALA A 448 -11.81 22.65 -9.62
CA ALA A 448 -12.32 22.88 -10.97
C ALA A 448 -13.78 22.41 -11.15
N VAL A 449 -14.18 21.33 -10.48
CA VAL A 449 -15.59 20.91 -10.40
C VAL A 449 -16.42 21.92 -9.59
N SER A 450 -15.92 22.34 -8.43
CA SER A 450 -16.67 23.12 -7.44
C SER A 450 -17.05 24.53 -7.91
N VAL A 451 -16.23 25.11 -8.81
CA VAL A 451 -16.47 26.45 -9.39
C VAL A 451 -17.59 26.45 -10.42
N ASP A 452 -18.02 25.28 -10.89
CA ASP A 452 -19.12 25.17 -11.82
C ASP A 452 -20.46 25.52 -11.14
N PRO A 453 -21.19 26.55 -11.61
CA PRO A 453 -22.48 26.93 -11.03
C PRO A 453 -23.56 25.86 -11.17
N ALA A 454 -23.45 24.97 -12.16
CA ALA A 454 -24.39 23.87 -12.38
C ALA A 454 -24.26 22.79 -11.30
N VAL A 455 -23.04 22.59 -10.77
CA VAL A 455 -22.78 21.68 -9.64
C VAL A 455 -23.45 22.23 -8.38
N LYS A 456 -24.33 21.41 -7.80
CA LYS A 456 -25.09 21.69 -6.57
C LYS A 456 -24.56 20.92 -5.37
N SER A 457 -24.01 19.73 -5.62
CA SER A 457 -23.41 18.88 -4.60
C SER A 457 -22.18 18.20 -5.17
N GLU A 458 -21.07 18.31 -4.45
CA GLU A 458 -19.82 17.65 -4.78
C GLU A 458 -19.38 16.80 -3.58
N THR A 459 -19.02 15.55 -3.84
CA THR A 459 -18.45 14.66 -2.83
C THR A 459 -16.99 14.39 -3.15
N ILE A 460 -16.10 14.57 -2.18
CA ILE A 460 -14.69 14.13 -2.28
C ILE A 460 -14.54 12.86 -1.45
N ALA A 461 -14.20 11.74 -2.09
CA ALA A 461 -13.84 10.51 -1.40
C ALA A 461 -12.31 10.43 -1.25
N GLU A 462 -11.81 10.60 -0.02
CA GLU A 462 -10.38 10.69 0.28
C GLU A 462 -10.01 9.75 1.43
N ILE A 463 -8.95 8.96 1.23
CA ILE A 463 -8.56 7.90 2.17
C ILE A 463 -7.66 8.43 3.30
N GLU A 464 -6.89 9.49 3.05
CA GLU A 464 -5.93 10.06 3.99
C GLU A 464 -6.44 11.38 4.62
N PRO A 465 -6.81 11.38 5.92
CA PRO A 465 -7.33 12.57 6.59
C PRO A 465 -6.42 13.79 6.57
N LEU A 466 -5.09 13.63 6.52
CA LEU A 466 -4.17 14.77 6.47
C LEU A 466 -4.24 15.55 5.15
N VAL A 467 -4.71 14.94 4.06
CA VAL A 467 -4.77 15.57 2.75
C VAL A 467 -5.80 16.74 2.73
N PRO A 468 -7.09 16.52 3.02
CA PRO A 468 -8.07 17.61 3.01
C PRO A 468 -7.89 18.55 4.21
N ARG A 469 -7.38 18.05 5.35
CA ARG A 469 -7.21 18.87 6.57
C ARG A 469 -6.02 19.81 6.53
N VAL A 470 -4.95 19.45 5.80
CA VAL A 470 -3.69 20.20 5.83
C VAL A 470 -3.18 20.49 4.43
N VAL A 471 -2.92 19.43 3.63
CA VAL A 471 -2.27 19.59 2.32
C VAL A 471 -3.06 20.52 1.40
N SER A 472 -4.34 20.22 1.17
CA SER A 472 -5.18 21.01 0.26
C SER A 472 -5.30 22.48 0.68
N GLN A 473 -5.15 22.80 1.97
CA GLN A 473 -5.20 24.19 2.45
C GLN A 473 -4.00 25.01 1.97
N TYR A 474 -2.82 24.39 1.82
CA TYR A 474 -1.65 25.06 1.22
C TYR A 474 -1.88 25.45 -0.25
N PHE A 475 -2.79 24.75 -0.94
CA PHE A 475 -3.12 24.96 -2.35
C PHE A 475 -4.40 25.79 -2.55
N SER A 476 -4.90 26.49 -1.53
CA SER A 476 -6.17 27.24 -1.58
C SER A 476 -6.28 28.20 -2.77
N ASP A 477 -5.17 28.85 -3.14
CA ASP A 477 -5.10 29.78 -4.28
C ASP A 477 -5.22 29.09 -5.65
N TYR A 478 -4.89 27.79 -5.71
CA TYR A 478 -4.89 26.99 -6.94
C TYR A 478 -6.13 26.09 -7.06
N ASN A 479 -6.72 25.71 -5.93
CA ASN A 479 -7.85 24.78 -5.85
C ASN A 479 -9.19 25.44 -5.51
N PHE A 480 -9.27 26.77 -5.55
CA PHE A 480 -10.50 27.52 -5.27
C PHE A 480 -11.05 27.31 -3.86
N ASN A 481 -10.17 27.05 -2.89
CA ASN A 481 -10.50 26.77 -1.50
C ASN A 481 -11.54 25.64 -1.34
N VAL A 482 -11.43 24.60 -2.17
CA VAL A 482 -12.47 23.57 -2.38
C VAL A 482 -12.96 22.91 -1.09
N VAL A 483 -12.08 22.61 -0.14
CA VAL A 483 -12.46 21.92 1.10
C VAL A 483 -13.38 22.76 2.00
N ASN A 484 -13.35 24.08 1.83
CA ASN A 484 -14.23 25.01 2.55
C ASN A 484 -15.43 25.47 1.71
N ASN A 485 -15.62 24.93 0.50
CA ASN A 485 -16.74 25.26 -0.37
C ASN A 485 -18.03 24.63 0.20
N PRO A 486 -19.13 25.41 0.37
CA PRO A 486 -20.38 24.89 0.95
C PRO A 486 -21.08 23.80 0.12
N LYS A 487 -20.71 23.63 -1.16
CA LYS A 487 -21.23 22.55 -2.02
C LYS A 487 -20.50 21.21 -1.79
N VAL A 488 -19.34 21.25 -1.15
CA VAL A 488 -18.39 20.13 -1.07
C VAL A 488 -18.54 19.41 0.25
N THR A 489 -18.65 18.09 0.18
CA THR A 489 -18.60 17.20 1.35
C THR A 489 -17.44 16.23 1.23
N VAL A 490 -16.53 16.25 2.21
CA VAL A 490 -15.38 15.33 2.25
C VAL A 490 -15.77 14.07 3.03
N HIS A 491 -15.71 12.93 2.37
CA HIS A 491 -15.89 11.60 2.95
C HIS A 491 -14.54 10.93 3.13
N LEU A 492 -14.15 10.69 4.39
CA LEU A 492 -12.94 9.97 4.75
C LEU A 492 -13.18 8.46 4.67
N ASP A 493 -12.94 7.88 3.49
CA ASP A 493 -13.09 6.45 3.21
C ASP A 493 -12.26 6.05 1.99
N ASP A 494 -12.05 4.76 1.81
CA ASP A 494 -11.56 4.21 0.54
C ASP A 494 -12.60 4.47 -0.55
N ALA A 495 -12.18 5.02 -1.69
CA ALA A 495 -13.10 5.46 -2.74
C ALA A 495 -13.90 4.32 -3.38
N ARG A 496 -13.27 3.14 -3.51
CA ARG A 496 -13.95 1.94 -3.99
C ARG A 496 -14.98 1.46 -2.98
N HIS A 497 -14.63 1.45 -1.70
CA HIS A 497 -15.57 1.16 -0.63
C HIS A 497 -16.75 2.14 -0.60
N TYR A 498 -16.50 3.44 -0.74
CA TYR A 498 -17.54 4.47 -0.79
C TYR A 498 -18.52 4.20 -1.93
N LEU A 499 -18.04 3.98 -3.16
CA LEU A 499 -18.89 3.66 -4.31
C LEU A 499 -19.64 2.33 -4.15
N LEU A 500 -19.06 1.33 -3.48
CA LEU A 500 -19.72 0.04 -3.25
C LEU A 500 -20.83 0.09 -2.20
N THR A 501 -20.83 1.10 -1.33
CA THR A 501 -21.75 1.18 -0.17
C THR A 501 -22.74 2.34 -0.25
N THR A 502 -22.43 3.37 -1.04
CA THR A 502 -23.39 4.43 -1.33
C THR A 502 -24.54 3.92 -2.21
N LYS A 503 -25.71 4.54 -2.06
CA LYS A 503 -26.87 4.31 -2.94
C LYS A 503 -27.13 5.49 -3.88
N GLU A 504 -26.29 6.52 -3.80
CA GLU A 504 -26.46 7.75 -4.54
C GLU A 504 -26.00 7.58 -5.99
N LYS A 505 -26.72 8.22 -6.92
CA LYS A 505 -26.28 8.35 -8.31
C LYS A 505 -25.67 9.72 -8.55
N PHE A 506 -24.78 9.80 -9.52
CA PHE A 506 -24.03 11.01 -9.87
C PHE A 506 -24.21 11.31 -11.35
N ASP A 507 -24.19 12.60 -11.70
CA ASP A 507 -24.17 13.05 -13.10
C ASP A 507 -22.75 12.98 -13.66
N ALA A 508 -21.74 13.03 -12.79
CA ALA A 508 -20.36 12.81 -13.19
C ALA A 508 -19.52 12.23 -12.05
N ILE A 509 -18.52 11.43 -12.42
CA ILE A 509 -17.51 10.87 -11.53
C ILE A 509 -16.15 11.25 -12.11
N THR A 510 -15.26 11.80 -11.31
CA THR A 510 -13.85 11.99 -11.70
C THR A 510 -12.94 11.21 -10.78
N SER A 511 -11.95 10.55 -11.36
CA SER A 511 -11.00 9.72 -10.65
C SER A 511 -9.59 10.23 -10.88
N ASP A 512 -8.99 10.75 -9.81
CA ASP A 512 -7.63 11.28 -9.76
C ASP A 512 -6.85 10.57 -8.64
N PRO A 513 -6.66 9.23 -8.73
CA PRO A 513 -6.05 8.45 -7.66
C PRO A 513 -4.51 8.47 -7.75
N LEU A 514 -3.87 7.85 -6.78
CA LEU A 514 -2.42 7.61 -6.79
C LEU A 514 -1.96 6.74 -7.96
N ASP A 515 -0.65 6.76 -8.20
CA ASP A 515 -0.01 5.97 -9.24
C ASP A 515 -0.34 4.45 -9.14
N PRO A 516 -0.53 3.75 -10.26
CA PRO A 516 -0.99 2.36 -10.33
C PRO A 516 0.00 1.33 -9.75
N TRP A 517 1.28 1.68 -9.64
CA TRP A 517 2.29 0.85 -8.99
C TRP A 517 2.25 0.94 -7.45
N VAL A 518 1.57 1.93 -6.89
CA VAL A 518 1.34 2.02 -5.44
C VAL A 518 0.43 0.87 -5.03
N ARG A 519 0.86 0.09 -4.04
CA ARG A 519 0.09 -1.05 -3.54
C ARG A 519 -1.34 -0.63 -3.20
N GLY A 520 -2.32 -1.32 -3.79
CA GLY A 520 -3.75 -1.10 -3.57
C GLY A 520 -4.38 -0.13 -4.58
N ALA A 521 -3.62 0.78 -5.18
CA ALA A 521 -4.15 1.76 -6.14
C ALA A 521 -4.72 1.10 -7.41
N ALA A 522 -4.09 0.02 -7.90
CA ALA A 522 -4.55 -0.73 -9.07
C ALA A 522 -6.00 -1.27 -8.95
N THR A 523 -6.57 -1.35 -7.74
CA THR A 523 -7.98 -1.74 -7.54
C THR A 523 -8.96 -0.68 -8.07
N LEU A 524 -8.54 0.59 -8.19
CA LEU A 524 -9.30 1.70 -8.80
C LEU A 524 -9.14 1.76 -10.33
N TYR A 525 -8.42 0.81 -10.93
CA TYR A 525 -8.21 0.70 -12.37
C TYR A 525 -8.69 -0.65 -12.92
N THR A 526 -9.54 -1.36 -12.16
CA THR A 526 -10.06 -2.67 -12.59
C THR A 526 -11.31 -2.49 -13.45
N ARG A 527 -11.55 -3.43 -14.35
CA ARG A 527 -12.81 -3.48 -15.12
C ARG A 527 -14.02 -3.47 -14.18
N GLU A 528 -13.96 -4.23 -13.08
CA GLU A 528 -15.03 -4.32 -12.09
C GLU A 528 -15.27 -2.98 -11.37
N PHE A 529 -14.22 -2.23 -11.04
CA PHE A 529 -14.37 -0.88 -10.49
C PHE A 529 -15.02 0.08 -11.48
N PHE A 530 -14.64 0.04 -12.75
CA PHE A 530 -15.26 0.87 -13.77
C PHE A 530 -16.73 0.52 -14.00
N GLU A 531 -17.11 -0.76 -13.93
CA GLU A 531 -18.53 -1.17 -13.97
C GLU A 531 -19.30 -0.67 -12.73
N VAL A 532 -18.67 -0.66 -11.54
CA VAL A 532 -19.25 -0.05 -10.34
C VAL A 532 -19.45 1.44 -10.53
N ALA A 533 -18.44 2.18 -11.01
CA ALA A 533 -18.55 3.61 -11.29
C ALA A 533 -19.66 3.90 -12.33
N LYS A 534 -19.67 3.14 -13.43
CA LYS A 534 -20.71 3.19 -14.46
C LYS A 534 -22.11 2.95 -13.91
N SER A 535 -22.25 1.98 -13.01
CA SER A 535 -23.51 1.69 -12.35
C SER A 535 -23.97 2.80 -11.39
N HIS A 536 -23.12 3.76 -11.02
CA HIS A 536 -23.48 4.91 -10.19
C HIS A 536 -23.74 6.19 -11.00
N LEU A 537 -23.65 6.14 -12.32
CA LEU A 537 -23.99 7.27 -13.19
C LEU A 537 -25.49 7.34 -13.50
N ASN A 538 -26.00 8.56 -13.60
CA ASN A 538 -27.28 8.86 -14.26
C ASN A 538 -27.15 8.71 -15.79
N PRO A 539 -28.25 8.56 -16.54
CA PRO A 539 -28.22 8.56 -18.01
C PRO A 539 -27.54 9.81 -18.58
N GLY A 540 -26.61 9.65 -19.52
CA GLY A 540 -25.78 10.74 -20.04
C GLY A 540 -24.67 11.20 -19.10
N GLY A 541 -24.51 10.56 -17.94
CA GLY A 541 -23.44 10.85 -17.00
C GLY A 541 -22.08 10.34 -17.49
N VAL A 542 -21.02 10.93 -16.95
CA VAL A 542 -19.64 10.70 -17.42
C VAL A 542 -18.71 10.24 -16.31
N VAL A 543 -17.70 9.45 -16.68
CA VAL A 543 -16.52 9.18 -15.85
C VAL A 543 -15.30 9.77 -16.53
N THR A 544 -14.48 10.50 -15.78
CA THR A 544 -13.13 10.87 -16.20
C THR A 544 -12.08 10.21 -15.31
N LEU A 545 -10.94 9.87 -15.88
CA LEU A 545 -9.84 9.19 -15.18
C LEU A 545 -8.49 9.75 -15.60
N PHE A 546 -7.66 10.08 -14.62
CA PHE A 546 -6.24 10.39 -14.82
C PHE A 546 -5.44 9.13 -15.19
N VAL A 547 -4.54 9.26 -16.17
CA VAL A 547 -3.53 8.25 -16.52
C VAL A 547 -2.18 8.93 -16.76
N GLN A 548 -1.18 8.54 -15.98
CA GLN A 548 0.20 9.00 -16.13
C GLN A 548 0.96 8.27 -17.25
N LEU A 549 1.86 8.96 -17.96
CA LEU A 549 2.79 8.29 -18.88
C LEU A 549 4.23 8.26 -18.37
N TYR A 550 4.56 9.03 -17.33
CA TYR A 550 5.86 9.01 -16.64
C TYR A 550 5.94 7.91 -15.58
N GLU A 551 7.18 7.50 -15.26
CA GLU A 551 7.45 6.35 -14.35
C GLU A 551 6.60 5.12 -14.68
N SER A 552 6.45 4.88 -15.98
CA SER A 552 5.56 3.87 -16.55
C SER A 552 6.19 3.25 -17.81
N ASN A 553 5.56 2.19 -18.28
CA ASN A 553 5.94 1.47 -19.49
C ASN A 553 4.73 1.23 -20.39
N ASP A 554 4.99 0.92 -21.66
CA ASP A 554 3.96 0.69 -22.67
C ASP A 554 2.94 -0.38 -22.25
N ALA A 555 3.37 -1.46 -21.57
CA ALA A 555 2.46 -2.52 -21.14
C ALA A 555 1.50 -2.08 -20.02
N ALA A 556 1.97 -1.25 -19.08
CA ALA A 556 1.15 -0.70 -18.00
C ALA A 556 0.10 0.28 -18.54
N VAL A 557 0.52 1.26 -19.35
CA VAL A 557 -0.41 2.25 -19.94
C VAL A 557 -1.42 1.56 -20.87
N LYS A 558 -0.99 0.57 -21.68
CA LYS A 558 -1.92 -0.26 -22.46
C LYS A 558 -2.93 -0.99 -21.60
N SER A 559 -2.51 -1.55 -20.46
CA SER A 559 -3.39 -2.24 -19.54
C SER A 559 -4.45 -1.30 -18.97
N GLU A 560 -4.06 -0.10 -18.52
CA GLU A 560 -4.99 0.94 -18.03
C GLU A 560 -6.01 1.36 -19.09
N VAL A 561 -5.51 1.79 -20.25
CA VAL A 561 -6.37 2.31 -21.33
C VAL A 561 -7.27 1.20 -21.88
N ALA A 562 -6.75 -0.01 -22.11
CA ALA A 562 -7.57 -1.13 -22.58
C ALA A 562 -8.66 -1.50 -21.57
N THR A 563 -8.34 -1.53 -20.27
CA THR A 563 -9.31 -1.88 -19.22
C THR A 563 -10.43 -0.86 -19.13
N PHE A 564 -10.10 0.43 -19.24
CA PHE A 564 -11.10 1.49 -19.25
C PHE A 564 -12.00 1.41 -20.49
N LEU A 565 -11.41 1.26 -21.68
CA LEU A 565 -12.15 1.19 -22.95
C LEU A 565 -12.99 -0.10 -23.09
N ASP A 566 -12.63 -1.17 -22.39
CA ASP A 566 -13.45 -2.38 -22.30
C ASP A 566 -14.75 -2.13 -21.49
N ALA A 567 -14.67 -1.38 -20.39
CA ALA A 567 -15.85 -0.98 -19.60
C ALA A 567 -16.68 0.13 -20.28
N PHE A 568 -16.02 0.99 -21.05
CA PHE A 568 -16.61 2.09 -21.81
C PHE A 568 -16.23 2.02 -23.29
N PRO A 569 -16.94 1.22 -24.12
CA PRO A 569 -16.64 1.09 -25.55
C PRO A 569 -16.73 2.40 -26.35
N GLY A 570 -17.49 3.39 -25.88
CA GLY A 570 -17.54 4.75 -26.45
C GLY A 570 -16.49 5.70 -25.87
N GLY A 571 -15.50 5.19 -25.14
CA GLY A 571 -14.53 5.98 -24.41
C GLY A 571 -13.55 6.74 -25.30
N MET A 572 -13.07 7.87 -24.77
CA MET A 572 -12.18 8.82 -25.42
C MET A 572 -10.92 9.03 -24.59
N VAL A 573 -9.84 9.44 -25.26
CA VAL A 573 -8.57 9.80 -24.65
C VAL A 573 -8.24 11.24 -25.02
N PHE A 574 -7.92 12.06 -24.02
CA PHE A 574 -7.46 13.44 -24.19
C PHE A 574 -6.03 13.57 -23.65
N ALA A 575 -5.15 14.22 -24.41
CA ALA A 575 -3.75 14.36 -24.06
C ALA A 575 -3.47 15.63 -23.27
N ASN A 576 -2.65 15.47 -22.22
CA ASN A 576 -1.88 16.55 -21.64
C ASN A 576 -0.42 16.42 -22.09
N THR A 577 0.00 17.28 -23.02
CA THR A 577 1.39 17.29 -23.51
C THR A 577 2.21 18.40 -22.85
N SER A 578 3.47 18.12 -22.53
CA SER A 578 4.43 19.14 -22.10
C SER A 578 5.37 19.46 -23.27
N ASN A 579 5.32 20.70 -23.77
CA ASN A 579 6.07 21.14 -24.96
C ASN A 579 5.87 20.23 -26.20
N GLY A 580 4.64 19.72 -26.39
CA GLY A 580 4.29 18.80 -27.48
C GLY A 580 4.74 17.35 -27.28
N LEU A 581 5.42 17.03 -26.17
CA LEU A 581 5.79 15.68 -25.78
C LEU A 581 4.72 15.07 -24.87
N GLY A 582 4.52 13.77 -24.97
CA GLY A 582 3.58 13.04 -24.10
C GLY A 582 3.93 13.21 -22.62
N TYR A 583 2.94 13.56 -21.79
CA TYR A 583 3.10 13.68 -20.34
C TYR A 583 2.05 12.83 -19.62
N ASP A 584 0.77 13.19 -19.70
CA ASP A 584 -0.35 12.49 -19.05
C ASP A 584 -1.60 12.47 -19.95
N LEU A 585 -2.60 11.68 -19.57
CA LEU A 585 -3.86 11.53 -20.27
C LEU A 585 -5.06 11.72 -19.34
N VAL A 586 -6.18 12.13 -19.93
CA VAL A 586 -7.52 12.04 -19.35
C VAL A 586 -8.32 11.06 -20.19
N LEU A 587 -8.77 9.96 -19.58
CA LEU A 587 -9.75 9.07 -20.19
C LEU A 587 -11.16 9.56 -19.86
N LEU A 588 -12.08 9.50 -20.82
CA LEU A 588 -13.46 9.91 -20.64
C LEU A 588 -14.40 8.81 -21.14
N GLY A 589 -15.32 8.37 -20.30
CA GLY A 589 -16.37 7.40 -20.62
C GLY A 589 -17.76 8.00 -20.36
N GLN A 590 -18.76 7.59 -21.14
CA GLN A 590 -20.14 8.04 -21.00
C GLN A 590 -21.08 6.84 -20.84
N VAL A 591 -22.16 7.01 -20.08
CA VAL A 591 -23.34 6.13 -20.11
C VAL A 591 -24.34 6.70 -21.10
N ASP A 592 -24.93 5.84 -21.94
CA ASP A 592 -25.80 6.23 -23.06
C ASP A 592 -25.13 7.30 -23.96
N PRO A 593 -23.98 6.96 -24.58
CA PRO A 593 -23.09 7.94 -25.21
C PRO A 593 -23.81 8.74 -26.29
N LYS A 594 -23.69 10.07 -26.20
CA LYS A 594 -24.13 11.02 -27.21
C LYS A 594 -22.93 11.78 -27.77
N PRO A 595 -23.01 12.27 -29.01
CA PRO A 595 -22.01 13.19 -29.53
C PRO A 595 -21.91 14.44 -28.65
N ILE A 596 -20.68 14.93 -28.45
CA ILE A 596 -20.44 16.13 -27.64
C ILE A 596 -20.72 17.37 -28.49
N ASP A 597 -21.65 18.21 -28.04
CA ASP A 597 -21.99 19.48 -28.70
C ASP A 597 -20.99 20.57 -28.31
N ILE A 598 -20.11 20.91 -29.24
CA ILE A 598 -19.03 21.87 -29.05
C ILE A 598 -19.57 23.29 -28.97
N ASP A 599 -20.61 23.62 -29.75
CA ASP A 599 -21.23 24.95 -29.71
C ASP A 599 -21.95 25.18 -28.38
N ARG A 600 -22.56 24.13 -27.82
CA ARG A 600 -23.16 24.19 -26.47
C ARG A 600 -22.09 24.46 -25.41
N VAL A 601 -20.96 23.76 -25.46
CA VAL A 601 -19.86 23.98 -24.51
C VAL A 601 -19.30 25.40 -24.67
N GLU A 602 -19.10 25.85 -25.90
CA GLU A 602 -18.65 27.22 -26.19
C GLU A 602 -19.63 28.27 -25.66
N ALA A 603 -20.93 28.08 -25.88
CA ALA A 603 -21.98 28.95 -25.34
C ALA A 603 -21.94 28.99 -23.81
N ARG A 604 -21.73 27.83 -23.17
CA ARG A 604 -21.59 27.73 -21.72
C ARG A 604 -20.37 28.49 -21.20
N LEU A 605 -19.23 28.41 -21.88
CA LEU A 605 -18.00 29.14 -21.51
C LEU A 605 -18.15 30.66 -21.69
N ARG A 606 -18.98 31.12 -22.64
CA ARG A 606 -19.25 32.54 -22.88
C ARG A 606 -20.30 33.14 -21.94
N ASP A 607 -21.10 32.31 -21.29
CA ASP A 607 -22.07 32.79 -20.30
C ASP A 607 -21.35 33.41 -19.10
N LYS A 608 -21.73 34.64 -18.75
CA LYS A 608 -21.17 35.36 -17.60
C LYS A 608 -21.36 34.61 -16.29
N ALA A 609 -22.43 33.83 -16.15
CA ALA A 609 -22.66 32.99 -14.97
C ALA A 609 -21.55 31.95 -14.78
N ASN A 610 -20.93 31.51 -15.88
CA ASN A 610 -19.89 30.49 -15.92
C ASN A 610 -18.47 31.09 -16.06
N ALA A 611 -18.32 32.40 -15.86
CA ALA A 611 -17.01 33.07 -15.91
C ALA A 611 -15.92 32.40 -15.04
N PRO A 612 -16.21 31.82 -13.85
CA PRO A 612 -15.21 31.07 -13.09
C PRO A 612 -14.61 29.87 -13.85
N ILE A 613 -15.42 29.15 -14.64
CA ILE A 613 -14.99 28.02 -15.48
C ILE A 613 -14.05 28.53 -16.57
N ALA A 614 -14.50 29.53 -17.33
CA ALA A 614 -13.73 30.11 -18.43
C ALA A 614 -12.39 30.71 -17.94
N ASN A 615 -12.39 31.40 -16.80
CA ASN A 615 -11.17 31.95 -16.19
C ASN A 615 -10.21 30.83 -15.74
N SER A 616 -10.74 29.76 -15.15
CA SER A 616 -9.96 28.60 -14.71
C SER A 616 -9.26 27.90 -15.89
N LEU A 617 -9.96 27.74 -17.02
CA LEU A 617 -9.40 27.20 -18.27
C LEU A 617 -8.41 28.17 -18.93
N ALA A 618 -8.70 29.47 -18.96
CA ALA A 618 -7.81 30.47 -19.58
C ALA A 618 -6.44 30.52 -18.89
N GLN A 619 -6.39 30.33 -17.56
CA GLN A 619 -5.14 30.27 -16.79
C GLN A 619 -4.24 29.09 -17.16
N ILE A 620 -4.77 28.05 -17.81
CA ILE A 620 -4.01 26.89 -18.31
C ILE A 620 -3.89 26.88 -19.84
N GLY A 621 -4.14 28.03 -20.49
CA GLY A 621 -4.02 28.19 -21.94
C GLY A 621 -5.14 27.56 -22.76
N ILE A 622 -6.31 27.30 -22.16
CA ILE A 622 -7.51 26.82 -22.86
C ILE A 622 -8.52 27.98 -22.91
N HIS A 623 -8.76 28.53 -24.10
CA HIS A 623 -9.57 29.74 -24.26
C HIS A 623 -10.94 29.48 -24.91
N SER A 624 -11.17 28.29 -25.45
CA SER A 624 -12.40 27.92 -26.13
C SER A 624 -12.72 26.43 -25.97
N ALA A 625 -13.94 26.04 -26.33
CA ALA A 625 -14.30 24.62 -26.41
C ALA A 625 -13.44 23.88 -27.46
N VAL A 626 -13.09 24.57 -28.55
CA VAL A 626 -12.19 24.02 -29.58
C VAL A 626 -10.81 23.71 -29.01
N ASP A 627 -10.24 24.59 -28.17
CA ASP A 627 -8.94 24.35 -27.53
C ASP A 627 -9.00 23.16 -26.56
N LEU A 628 -10.10 23.04 -25.81
CA LEU A 628 -10.30 21.95 -24.84
C LEU A 628 -10.39 20.59 -25.54
N PHE A 629 -11.32 20.45 -26.50
CA PHE A 629 -11.55 19.19 -27.20
C PHE A 629 -10.52 18.92 -28.30
N GLY A 630 -9.75 19.94 -28.72
CA GLY A 630 -8.60 19.79 -29.62
C GLY A 630 -7.49 18.91 -29.05
N ASN A 631 -7.48 18.68 -27.74
CA ASN A 631 -6.57 17.74 -27.06
C ASN A 631 -6.93 16.27 -27.27
N TYR A 632 -7.95 15.96 -28.07
CA TYR A 632 -8.32 14.59 -28.38
C TYR A 632 -7.13 13.80 -28.96
N ALA A 633 -6.89 12.62 -28.39
CA ALA A 633 -5.74 11.77 -28.67
C ALA A 633 -6.13 10.38 -29.19
N GLY A 634 -7.41 9.97 -29.10
CA GLY A 634 -7.86 8.70 -29.64
C GLY A 634 -9.18 8.20 -29.03
N HIS A 635 -9.73 7.17 -29.66
CA HIS A 635 -10.88 6.41 -29.18
C HIS A 635 -10.67 4.93 -29.51
N VAL A 636 -11.51 4.05 -28.95
CA VAL A 636 -11.29 2.59 -29.03
C VAL A 636 -11.08 2.04 -30.44
N ALA A 637 -11.75 2.57 -31.48
CA ALA A 637 -11.65 2.01 -32.82
C ALA A 637 -10.31 2.33 -33.49
N ASP A 638 -9.75 3.51 -33.20
CA ASP A 638 -8.45 3.91 -33.72
C ASP A 638 -7.28 3.27 -32.96
N MET A 639 -7.50 2.81 -31.73
CA MET A 639 -6.43 2.36 -30.85
C MET A 639 -6.23 0.83 -30.87
N GLN A 640 -7.02 0.08 -31.66
CA GLN A 640 -6.98 -1.39 -31.66
C GLN A 640 -5.59 -1.96 -31.98
N GLY A 641 -4.84 -1.33 -32.91
CA GLY A 641 -3.49 -1.77 -33.25
C GLY A 641 -2.51 -1.62 -32.09
N TRP A 642 -2.55 -0.48 -31.40
CA TRP A 642 -1.71 -0.23 -30.22
C TRP A 642 -2.14 -1.10 -29.03
N LEU A 643 -3.43 -1.24 -28.78
CA LEU A 643 -3.99 -2.03 -27.66
C LEU A 643 -3.87 -3.56 -27.86
N LYS A 644 -3.38 -4.02 -29.03
CA LYS A 644 -3.20 -5.44 -29.30
C LYS A 644 -2.28 -6.09 -28.25
N GLY A 645 -2.78 -7.14 -27.59
CA GLY A 645 -2.06 -7.87 -26.55
C GLY A 645 -2.06 -7.18 -25.19
N ALA A 646 -2.83 -6.10 -24.99
CA ALA A 646 -3.05 -5.50 -23.69
C ALA A 646 -3.61 -6.55 -22.71
N GLN A 647 -3.05 -6.59 -21.50
CA GLN A 647 -3.53 -7.46 -20.44
C GLN A 647 -4.50 -6.66 -19.58
N LEU A 648 -5.78 -7.06 -19.55
CA LEU A 648 -6.79 -6.36 -18.78
C LEU A 648 -6.59 -6.52 -17.27
N ASN A 649 -6.83 -5.45 -16.54
CA ASN A 649 -6.74 -5.40 -15.09
C ASN A 649 -8.11 -5.77 -14.49
N HIS A 650 -8.15 -6.89 -13.77
CA HIS A 650 -9.34 -7.41 -13.10
C HIS A 650 -9.08 -7.59 -11.61
N ASP A 651 -10.13 -7.61 -10.80
CA ASP A 651 -10.02 -7.93 -9.37
C ASP A 651 -9.30 -9.26 -9.10
N SER A 652 -9.48 -10.24 -9.98
CA SER A 652 -8.90 -11.57 -9.84
C SER A 652 -7.39 -11.60 -10.06
N ASN A 653 -6.85 -10.69 -10.89
CA ASN A 653 -5.45 -10.72 -11.32
C ASN A 653 -4.64 -9.52 -10.82
N LEU A 654 -5.27 -8.37 -10.60
CA LEU A 654 -4.65 -7.07 -10.34
C LEU A 654 -3.42 -6.83 -11.21
N ARG A 655 -3.52 -7.16 -12.51
CA ARG A 655 -2.38 -7.23 -13.43
C ARG A 655 -1.60 -5.93 -13.49
N LEU A 656 -2.30 -4.80 -13.40
CA LEU A 656 -1.71 -3.49 -13.56
C LEU A 656 -0.61 -3.20 -12.52
N GLN A 657 -0.80 -3.56 -11.25
CA GLN A 657 0.20 -3.27 -10.21
C GLN A 657 1.55 -3.94 -10.49
N PHE A 658 1.53 -5.10 -11.16
CA PHE A 658 2.74 -5.84 -11.52
C PHE A 658 3.41 -5.28 -12.77
N LEU A 659 2.63 -4.82 -13.75
CA LEU A 659 3.14 -4.17 -14.96
C LEU A 659 3.72 -2.79 -14.63
N ALA A 660 2.96 -1.98 -13.89
CA ALA A 660 3.37 -0.65 -13.44
C ALA A 660 4.57 -0.72 -12.49
N GLY A 661 4.61 -1.70 -11.57
CA GLY A 661 5.75 -1.89 -10.67
C GLY A 661 7.09 -2.14 -11.38
N LEU A 662 7.08 -2.71 -12.60
CA LEU A 662 8.27 -2.86 -13.44
C LEU A 662 8.62 -1.58 -14.22
N GLY A 663 7.65 -0.68 -14.39
CA GLY A 663 7.79 0.61 -15.07
C GLY A 663 8.25 1.76 -14.18
N LEU A 664 8.29 1.57 -12.86
CA LEU A 664 8.54 2.62 -11.87
C LEU A 664 9.82 3.46 -12.13
N ASN A 665 10.84 2.92 -12.81
CA ASN A 665 12.08 3.65 -13.13
C ASN A 665 12.20 4.08 -14.61
N LEU A 666 11.11 3.98 -15.38
CA LEU A 666 11.11 4.22 -16.82
C LEU A 666 10.38 5.53 -17.15
N TYR A 667 11.08 6.42 -17.85
CA TYR A 667 10.52 7.69 -18.35
C TYR A 667 10.37 7.60 -19.87
N GLN A 668 9.32 6.90 -20.32
CA GLN A 668 9.04 6.63 -21.73
C GLN A 668 7.81 7.39 -22.25
N SER A 669 7.38 8.45 -21.53
CA SER A 669 6.12 9.17 -21.74
C SER A 669 5.86 9.54 -23.20
N ASP A 670 6.83 10.20 -23.86
CA ASP A 670 6.69 10.62 -25.25
C ASP A 670 6.65 9.44 -26.23
N ALA A 671 7.46 8.41 -26.02
CA ALA A 671 7.47 7.22 -26.86
C ALA A 671 6.13 6.46 -26.77
N ILE A 672 5.58 6.33 -25.55
CA ILE A 672 4.27 5.73 -25.31
C ILE A 672 3.19 6.55 -26.02
N TYR A 673 3.19 7.87 -25.82
CA TYR A 673 2.23 8.79 -26.43
C TYR A 673 2.25 8.71 -27.97
N ARG A 674 3.43 8.83 -28.60
CA ARG A 674 3.57 8.76 -30.06
C ARG A 674 3.11 7.42 -30.63
N ASN A 675 3.41 6.32 -29.95
CA ASN A 675 2.97 5.00 -30.37
C ASN A 675 1.44 4.85 -30.26
N MET A 676 0.85 5.42 -29.21
CA MET A 676 -0.59 5.42 -28.97
C MET A 676 -1.35 6.19 -30.06
N ILE A 677 -0.92 7.41 -30.38
CA ILE A 677 -1.66 8.29 -31.31
C ILE A 677 -1.44 8.00 -32.80
N LYS A 678 -0.57 7.02 -33.11
CA LYS A 678 -0.15 6.71 -34.49
C LYS A 678 -1.34 6.41 -35.42
N GLU A 679 -2.32 5.68 -34.89
CA GLU A 679 -3.53 5.25 -35.60
C GLU A 679 -4.74 6.16 -35.32
N SER A 680 -4.68 7.02 -34.29
CA SER A 680 -5.72 8.00 -33.95
C SER A 680 -6.05 8.95 -35.09
N ARG A 681 -7.33 9.23 -35.36
CA ARG A 681 -7.82 10.15 -36.40
C ARG A 681 -8.85 11.10 -35.80
N TYR A 682 -9.24 12.15 -36.55
CA TYR A 682 -10.41 12.94 -36.12
C TYR A 682 -11.65 12.04 -36.08
N PRO A 683 -12.39 11.99 -34.96
CA PRO A 683 -13.48 11.03 -34.77
C PRO A 683 -14.78 11.55 -35.37
N GLU A 684 -15.12 11.08 -36.58
CA GLU A 684 -16.38 11.45 -37.25
C GLU A 684 -17.59 11.04 -36.41
N GLY A 685 -18.54 11.96 -36.23
CA GLY A 685 -19.79 11.72 -35.50
C GLY A 685 -19.67 11.74 -33.98
N LEU A 686 -18.47 11.84 -33.41
CA LEU A 686 -18.27 11.97 -31.96
C LEU A 686 -18.51 13.40 -31.46
N PHE A 687 -18.25 14.40 -32.30
CA PHE A 687 -18.48 15.81 -32.02
C PHE A 687 -19.60 16.37 -32.91
N THR A 688 -20.41 17.26 -32.35
CA THR A 688 -21.46 18.00 -33.06
C THR A 688 -21.30 19.50 -32.85
N GLY A 689 -21.85 20.30 -33.76
CA GLY A 689 -21.75 21.76 -33.75
C GLY A 689 -21.86 22.33 -35.16
N SER A 690 -21.70 23.64 -35.28
CA SER A 690 -21.73 24.35 -36.55
C SER A 690 -20.57 23.91 -37.47
N PRO A 691 -20.73 24.00 -38.80
CA PRO A 691 -19.67 23.61 -39.74
C PRO A 691 -18.33 24.32 -39.48
N ALA A 692 -18.36 25.59 -39.07
CA ALA A 692 -17.16 26.36 -38.75
C ALA A 692 -16.46 25.82 -37.49
N THR A 693 -17.20 25.54 -36.43
CA THR A 693 -16.68 24.96 -35.19
C THR A 693 -16.06 23.59 -35.43
N LEU A 694 -16.73 22.71 -36.18
CA LEU A 694 -16.22 21.38 -36.49
C LEU A 694 -14.97 21.43 -37.37
N ALA A 695 -14.89 22.36 -38.32
CA ALA A 695 -13.68 22.57 -39.12
C ALA A 695 -12.50 23.05 -38.26
N ALA A 696 -12.73 24.00 -37.35
CA ALA A 696 -11.71 24.48 -36.42
C ALA A 696 -11.24 23.36 -35.48
N LEU A 697 -12.17 22.60 -34.90
CA LEU A 697 -11.85 21.46 -34.04
C LEU A 697 -11.05 20.40 -34.79
N ARG A 698 -11.43 20.08 -36.04
CA ARG A 698 -10.67 19.13 -36.87
C ARG A 698 -9.24 19.59 -37.10
N SER A 699 -9.04 20.88 -37.36
CA SER A 699 -7.70 21.45 -37.49
C SER A 699 -6.89 21.32 -36.19
N ALA A 700 -7.50 21.64 -35.05
CA ALA A 700 -6.85 21.55 -33.74
C ALA A 700 -6.47 20.10 -33.40
N VAL A 701 -7.38 19.14 -33.62
CA VAL A 701 -7.11 17.71 -33.41
C VAL A 701 -5.99 17.21 -34.33
N ASN A 702 -6.00 17.57 -35.61
CA ASN A 702 -4.93 17.19 -36.52
C ASN A 702 -3.57 17.74 -36.08
N GLN A 703 -3.53 18.98 -35.58
CA GLN A 703 -2.32 19.57 -35.02
C GLN A 703 -1.82 18.78 -33.80
N THR A 704 -2.70 18.42 -32.86
CA THR A 704 -2.39 17.58 -31.69
C THR A 704 -1.86 16.21 -32.09
N LEU A 705 -2.39 15.64 -33.17
CA LEU A 705 -1.98 14.35 -33.75
C LEU A 705 -0.74 14.46 -34.68
N GLY A 706 -0.20 15.66 -34.89
CA GLY A 706 0.96 15.92 -35.75
C GLY A 706 0.71 15.70 -37.24
N ARG A 707 -0.46 16.13 -37.76
CA ARG A 707 -0.88 15.96 -39.16
C ARG A 707 -1.20 17.24 -39.90
#